data_AF-A0A813YSS8-F1
#
_entry.id   AF-A0A813YSS8-F1
#
_cell.length_a   1.000
_cell.length_b   1.000
_cell.length_c   1.000
_cell.angle_alpha   90.00
_cell.angle_beta   90.00
_cell.angle_gamma   90.00
#
_symmetry.space_group_name_H-M   'P 1'
#
loop_
_entity.id
_entity.type
_entity.pdbx_description
1 polymer ?
#
loop_
_entity_poly.entity_id
_entity_poly.type
_entity_poly.pdbx_seq_one_letter_code
_entity_poly.pdbx_strand_id
1 'polypeptide(L)'
;MTSQSIAPLSLRDRHIATLKQMLNLNTSPSTLLKSPGGDLAWKVLVYDELGQDIIGPLLTVKELRDLGVTLHVSLKSDRGPVDEVAAVYFIMPTRDNITRIGKDLAEGLYESYYLNFIAPIPRDLLEDLATAALESNSQQNITKIYDQYLDFITLEDELFCLRQTGRDSVSYYALNRPQMRDEDMNEITGAIVDSLFSVCVTLGSVPIIRCSKGEFAEIIGQKLDKKLRENLRDSRNSLFSTDSMATGALSFQRPLLVILDRSTDLASLLHHTWTYQALAHDVFDFKLNRVEIEEVDETRVLSDGRHPSKKRTYDLIPTDKFWKQQKGNPFPIVAESIQEELEKYRQSEDEVKRLKHAMGIEGDAQDLAISLLNDTTSRLTSAVSSLPELLEKKRLLDAHTNIATALLDEIKKRKLDIFFETEEKLMSKQVQEKSLMEVLSDPAAGTPEDKLRLFLIHYICTPTMTQGELDQYMTILRGSNCTCLDAITYIKRWKSLSKGSVASQAREGGTTTMGMFSNLVTKASKFAMEGVKNLVVKQYGIEGDAQDLAISLLNDTTSRLTSAVSSLPELLEKKRLLDAHTNIATALLDEIKKRKLDIFFETEEKLMSKQVQEKSLMEVLSDPAAGTPEDKLRLFLIHYICTPTMTQGELDQYMTILRGSNCTCLDAITYIKRWKSLSKGSVASQAREGGTTTMGTILEMSGTNSDLGPSRGHWDWDLD
;
A
#
# COMPACT_ATOMS: atom_id res chain seq x y z
N MET A 1 -36.52 -20.94 9.88
CA MET A 1 -35.22 -21.06 9.17
C MET A 1 -35.09 -19.88 8.26
N THR A 2 -34.43 -18.83 8.73
CA THR A 2 -34.12 -17.63 7.95
C THR A 2 -33.17 -18.05 6.82
N SER A 3 -33.62 -17.87 5.58
CA SER A 3 -32.78 -18.01 4.39
C SER A 3 -31.64 -16.99 4.50
N GLN A 4 -30.48 -17.44 4.96
CA GLN A 4 -29.25 -16.69 4.79
C GLN A 4 -29.04 -16.55 3.29
N SER A 5 -29.20 -15.31 2.80
CA SER A 5 -28.75 -14.90 1.48
C SER A 5 -27.27 -15.27 1.37
N ILE A 6 -26.97 -16.36 0.65
CA ILE A 6 -25.58 -16.73 0.32
C ILE A 6 -25.03 -15.56 -0.48
N ALA A 7 -24.04 -14.85 0.08
CA ALA A 7 -23.36 -13.79 -0.64
C ALA A 7 -22.81 -14.35 -1.96
N PRO A 8 -22.88 -13.58 -3.07
CA PRO A 8 -22.34 -14.05 -4.34
C PRO A 8 -20.85 -14.37 -4.19
N LEU A 9 -20.42 -15.55 -4.66
CA LEU A 9 -19.03 -15.98 -4.63
C LEU A 9 -18.16 -14.97 -5.41
N SER A 10 -17.04 -14.55 -4.80
CA SER A 10 -16.07 -13.65 -5.44
C SER A 10 -15.34 -14.33 -6.60
N LEU A 11 -14.63 -13.56 -7.42
CA LEU A 11 -13.76 -14.12 -8.47
C LEU A 11 -12.74 -15.08 -7.86
N ARG A 12 -12.17 -14.69 -6.72
CA ARG A 12 -11.20 -15.50 -5.95
C ARG A 12 -11.79 -16.82 -5.49
N ASP A 13 -13.00 -16.80 -4.94
CA ASP A 13 -13.67 -18.03 -4.47
C ASP A 13 -13.93 -19.00 -5.63
N ARG A 14 -14.39 -18.49 -6.78
CA ARG A 14 -14.61 -19.30 -7.99
C ARG A 14 -13.30 -19.88 -8.51
N HIS A 15 -12.23 -19.08 -8.53
CA HIS A 15 -10.91 -19.53 -8.95
C HIS A 15 -10.36 -20.64 -8.02
N ILE A 16 -10.45 -20.46 -6.70
CA ILE A 16 -10.09 -21.48 -5.71
C ILE A 16 -10.92 -22.76 -5.91
N ALA A 17 -12.22 -22.64 -6.18
CA ALA A 17 -13.09 -23.78 -6.44
C ALA A 17 -12.64 -24.59 -7.67
N THR A 18 -12.27 -23.92 -8.77
CA THR A 18 -11.74 -24.57 -9.98
C THR A 18 -10.41 -25.29 -9.69
N LEU A 19 -9.49 -24.65 -8.98
CA LEU A 19 -8.22 -25.29 -8.57
C LEU A 19 -8.45 -26.51 -7.67
N LYS A 20 -9.39 -26.43 -6.71
CA LYS A 20 -9.76 -27.57 -5.87
C LYS A 20 -10.38 -28.71 -6.68
N GLN A 21 -11.22 -28.40 -7.68
CA GLN A 21 -11.76 -29.41 -8.60
C GLN A 21 -10.65 -30.10 -9.40
N MET A 22 -9.70 -29.32 -9.93
CA MET A 22 -8.52 -29.83 -10.63
C MET A 22 -7.69 -30.76 -9.74
N LEU A 23 -7.35 -30.33 -8.53
CA LEU A 23 -6.59 -31.12 -7.56
C LEU A 23 -7.34 -32.39 -7.12
N ASN A 24 -8.66 -32.39 -7.18
CA ASN A 24 -9.51 -33.58 -7.00
C ASN A 24 -9.67 -34.40 -8.29
N LEU A 25 -8.65 -34.40 -9.14
CA LEU A 25 -8.54 -35.20 -10.37
C LEU A 25 -9.68 -34.92 -11.37
N ASN A 26 -10.22 -33.70 -11.35
CA ASN A 26 -11.41 -33.28 -12.11
C ASN A 26 -12.59 -34.25 -11.91
N THR A 27 -12.82 -34.68 -10.67
CA THR A 27 -13.90 -35.60 -10.32
C THR A 27 -15.09 -34.81 -9.77
N SER A 28 -16.33 -35.22 -10.11
CA SER A 28 -17.51 -34.50 -9.65
C SER A 28 -17.65 -34.57 -8.12
N PRO A 29 -18.12 -33.50 -7.45
CA PRO A 29 -18.37 -33.52 -6.00
C PRO A 29 -19.32 -34.64 -5.57
N SER A 30 -20.29 -34.99 -6.43
CA SER A 30 -21.26 -36.07 -6.18
C SER A 30 -20.64 -37.48 -6.20
N THR A 31 -19.50 -37.65 -6.86
CA THR A 31 -18.74 -38.90 -6.91
C THR A 31 -17.84 -39.03 -5.68
N LEU A 32 -17.26 -37.92 -5.21
CA LEU A 32 -16.43 -37.88 -4.00
C LEU A 32 -17.23 -38.25 -2.74
N LEU A 33 -18.49 -37.82 -2.66
CA LEU A 33 -19.40 -38.12 -1.54
C LEU A 33 -19.89 -39.58 -1.48
N LYS A 34 -19.71 -40.36 -2.56
CA LYS A 34 -20.19 -41.76 -2.67
C LYS A 34 -19.10 -42.79 -2.37
N SER A 35 -17.86 -42.36 -2.17
CA SER A 35 -16.74 -43.21 -1.74
C SER A 35 -16.90 -43.53 -0.25
N PRO A 36 -17.17 -44.79 0.16
CA PRO A 36 -17.24 -45.15 1.57
C PRO A 36 -15.81 -45.20 2.12
N GLY A 37 -15.36 -44.10 2.72
CA GLY A 37 -14.01 -43.96 3.27
C GLY A 37 -13.36 -42.62 2.98
N GLY A 38 -13.79 -41.88 1.96
CA GLY A 38 -13.29 -40.52 1.70
C GLY A 38 -11.76 -40.41 1.57
N ASP A 39 -11.06 -41.51 1.26
CA ASP A 39 -9.60 -41.51 1.15
C ASP A 39 -9.19 -40.64 -0.04
N LEU A 40 -8.67 -39.45 0.28
CA LEU A 40 -8.05 -38.57 -0.70
C LEU A 40 -6.84 -39.31 -1.28
N ALA A 41 -6.89 -39.60 -2.58
CA ALA A 41 -5.76 -40.19 -3.28
C ALA A 41 -4.55 -39.26 -3.17
N TRP A 42 -3.44 -39.81 -2.66
CA TRP A 42 -2.15 -39.13 -2.62
C TRP A 42 -1.69 -38.81 -4.03
N LYS A 43 -1.19 -37.60 -4.23
CA LYS A 43 -0.70 -37.14 -5.53
C LYS A 43 0.47 -36.18 -5.43
N VAL A 44 1.25 -36.15 -6.50
CA VAL A 44 2.28 -35.14 -6.75
C VAL A 44 1.65 -34.00 -7.57
N LEU A 45 1.89 -32.76 -7.18
CA LEU A 45 1.54 -31.58 -7.98
C LEU A 45 2.79 -31.12 -8.74
N VAL A 46 2.72 -31.09 -10.06
CA VAL A 46 3.79 -30.57 -10.92
C VAL A 46 3.30 -29.29 -11.58
N TYR A 47 4.01 -28.19 -11.42
CA TYR A 47 3.64 -26.90 -12.04
C TYR A 47 4.82 -26.24 -12.74
N ASP A 48 4.54 -25.37 -13.71
CA ASP A 48 5.54 -24.45 -14.24
C ASP A 48 5.53 -23.13 -13.45
N GLU A 49 6.35 -22.16 -13.88
CA GLU A 49 6.46 -20.87 -13.20
C GLU A 49 5.12 -20.12 -13.13
N LEU A 50 4.31 -20.18 -14.20
CA LEU A 50 2.99 -19.54 -14.19
C LEU A 50 2.00 -20.29 -13.28
N GLY A 51 2.00 -21.62 -13.32
CA GLY A 51 1.18 -22.43 -12.42
C GLY A 51 1.49 -22.15 -10.95
N GLN A 52 2.77 -21.91 -10.63
CA GLN A 52 3.19 -21.48 -9.30
C GLN A 52 2.65 -20.09 -8.93
N ASP A 53 2.77 -19.12 -9.84
CA ASP A 53 2.26 -17.76 -9.63
C ASP A 53 0.74 -17.73 -9.39
N ILE A 54 -0.01 -18.64 -10.03
CA ILE A 54 -1.47 -18.77 -9.89
C ILE A 54 -1.85 -19.44 -8.58
N ILE A 55 -1.25 -20.59 -8.25
CA ILE A 55 -1.62 -21.37 -7.06
C ILE A 55 -1.14 -20.70 -5.77
N GLY A 56 0.04 -20.09 -5.77
CA GLY A 56 0.69 -19.55 -4.57
C GLY A 56 -0.18 -18.61 -3.72
N PRO A 57 -0.82 -17.57 -4.31
CA PRO A 57 -1.69 -16.66 -3.56
C PRO A 57 -3.03 -17.26 -3.10
N LEU A 58 -3.41 -18.42 -3.64
CA LEU A 58 -4.75 -18.98 -3.52
C LEU A 58 -4.85 -20.18 -2.58
N LEU A 59 -3.80 -21.00 -2.49
CA LEU A 59 -3.77 -22.21 -1.67
C LEU A 59 -2.49 -22.28 -0.85
N THR A 60 -2.65 -22.43 0.46
CA THR A 60 -1.54 -22.67 1.38
C THR A 60 -1.02 -24.11 1.26
N VAL A 61 0.23 -24.36 1.69
CA VAL A 61 0.79 -25.72 1.76
C VAL A 61 -0.07 -26.66 2.60
N LYS A 62 -0.69 -26.13 3.68
CA LYS A 62 -1.64 -26.88 4.50
C LYS A 62 -2.85 -27.32 3.67
N GLU A 63 -3.47 -26.41 2.93
CA GLU A 63 -4.63 -26.73 2.09
C GLU A 63 -4.28 -27.69 0.95
N LEU A 64 -3.11 -27.57 0.34
CA LEU A 64 -2.64 -28.55 -0.66
C LEU A 64 -2.54 -29.96 -0.06
N ARG A 65 -1.97 -30.07 1.14
CA ARG A 65 -1.88 -31.34 1.86
C ARG A 65 -3.25 -31.89 2.25
N ASP A 66 -4.16 -31.03 2.70
CA ASP A 66 -5.54 -31.41 3.03
C ASP A 66 -6.32 -31.89 1.78
N LEU A 67 -5.87 -31.48 0.58
CA LEU A 67 -6.37 -31.97 -0.71
C LEU A 67 -5.63 -33.22 -1.23
N GLY A 68 -4.74 -33.83 -0.43
CA GLY A 68 -4.00 -35.05 -0.78
C GLY A 68 -2.73 -34.82 -1.59
N VAL A 69 -2.25 -33.58 -1.73
CA VAL A 69 -0.97 -33.29 -2.38
C VAL A 69 0.17 -33.56 -1.38
N THR A 70 0.96 -34.60 -1.62
CA THR A 70 2.09 -34.98 -0.74
C THR A 70 3.37 -34.22 -1.09
N LEU A 71 3.57 -33.96 -2.37
CA LEU A 71 4.74 -33.31 -2.92
C LEU A 71 4.30 -32.32 -4.01
N HIS A 72 4.88 -31.13 -4.01
CA HIS A 72 4.69 -30.15 -5.07
C HIS A 72 6.05 -29.68 -5.59
N VAL A 73 6.24 -29.71 -6.91
CA VAL A 73 7.54 -29.53 -7.56
C VAL A 73 7.41 -28.76 -8.86
N SER A 74 8.47 -28.05 -9.23
CA SER A 74 8.55 -27.39 -10.53
C SER A 74 8.78 -28.39 -11.66
N LEU A 75 8.13 -28.20 -12.81
CA LEU A 75 8.31 -28.97 -14.03
C LEU A 75 9.76 -28.93 -14.54
N LYS A 76 10.50 -27.86 -14.25
CA LYS A 76 11.90 -27.69 -14.67
C LYS A 76 12.91 -28.38 -13.75
N SER A 77 12.52 -28.80 -12.55
CA SER A 77 13.45 -29.47 -11.64
C SER A 77 13.79 -30.89 -12.12
N ASP A 78 14.94 -31.38 -11.67
CA ASP A 78 15.24 -32.80 -11.73
C ASP A 78 14.38 -33.52 -10.70
N ARG A 79 13.67 -34.57 -11.13
CA ARG A 79 12.72 -35.33 -10.31
C ARG A 79 13.06 -36.80 -10.42
N GLY A 80 13.08 -37.50 -9.28
CA GLY A 80 13.15 -38.95 -9.25
C GLY A 80 11.76 -39.58 -9.43
N PRO A 81 11.70 -40.86 -9.84
CA PRO A 81 10.44 -41.59 -9.93
C PRO A 81 9.78 -41.71 -8.55
N VAL A 82 8.45 -41.58 -8.53
CA VAL A 82 7.58 -41.81 -7.38
C VAL A 82 6.53 -42.80 -7.82
N ASP A 83 6.86 -44.08 -7.69
CA ASP A 83 6.00 -45.20 -8.08
C ASP A 83 4.68 -45.18 -7.29
N GLU A 84 3.62 -45.73 -7.89
CA GLU A 84 2.27 -45.90 -7.28
C GLU A 84 1.55 -44.58 -6.89
N VAL A 85 2.01 -43.43 -7.38
CA VAL A 85 1.40 -42.12 -7.09
C VAL A 85 0.95 -41.43 -8.37
N ALA A 86 -0.24 -40.82 -8.31
CA ALA A 86 -0.76 -39.98 -9.39
C ALA A 86 -0.07 -38.62 -9.43
N ALA A 87 0.19 -38.08 -10.62
CA ALA A 87 0.71 -36.73 -10.80
C ALA A 87 -0.32 -35.82 -11.48
N VAL A 88 -0.59 -34.68 -10.84
CA VAL A 88 -1.40 -33.59 -11.37
C VAL A 88 -0.46 -32.54 -11.94
N TYR A 89 -0.44 -32.39 -13.25
CA TYR A 89 0.30 -31.34 -13.94
C TYR A 89 -0.60 -30.12 -14.09
N PHE A 90 -0.13 -28.94 -13.68
CA PHE A 90 -0.78 -27.65 -13.87
C PHE A 90 0.18 -26.67 -14.53
N ILE A 91 0.09 -26.54 -15.86
CA ILE A 91 1.17 -25.98 -16.69
C ILE A 91 0.63 -25.23 -17.91
N MET A 92 1.44 -24.35 -18.50
CA MET A 92 1.14 -23.75 -19.80
C MET A 92 1.40 -24.75 -20.95
N PRO A 93 0.60 -24.72 -22.04
CA PRO A 93 0.84 -25.52 -23.23
C PRO A 93 1.94 -24.89 -24.11
N THR A 94 3.20 -25.00 -23.68
CA THR A 94 4.38 -24.56 -24.47
C THR A 94 5.15 -25.77 -25.00
N ARG A 95 5.85 -25.62 -26.13
CA ARG A 95 6.68 -26.70 -26.69
C ARG A 95 7.70 -27.26 -25.69
N ASP A 96 8.33 -26.37 -24.92
CA ASP A 96 9.29 -26.77 -23.89
C ASP A 96 8.63 -27.60 -22.79
N ASN A 97 7.44 -27.20 -22.32
CA ASN A 97 6.69 -27.94 -21.32
C ASN A 97 6.24 -29.31 -21.86
N ILE A 98 5.71 -29.38 -23.09
CA ILE A 98 5.30 -30.64 -23.72
C ILE A 98 6.50 -31.59 -23.88
N THR A 99 7.64 -31.08 -24.32
CA THR A 99 8.89 -31.85 -24.43
C THR A 99 9.32 -32.40 -23.07
N ARG A 100 9.24 -31.58 -22.01
CA ARG A 100 9.59 -31.98 -20.65
C ARG A 100 8.65 -33.05 -20.09
N ILE A 101 7.35 -32.98 -20.40
CA ILE A 101 6.37 -34.04 -20.09
C ILE A 101 6.70 -35.32 -20.84
N GLY A 102 7.03 -35.23 -22.13
CA GLY A 102 7.46 -36.39 -22.92
C GLY A 102 8.64 -37.12 -22.28
N LYS A 103 9.61 -36.37 -21.74
CA LYS A 103 10.71 -36.95 -20.95
C LYS A 103 10.23 -37.62 -19.65
N ASP A 104 9.32 -37.00 -18.89
CA ASP A 104 8.75 -37.59 -17.68
C ASP A 104 7.99 -38.91 -17.96
N LEU A 105 7.33 -39.00 -19.13
CA LEU A 105 6.62 -40.19 -19.58
C LEU A 105 7.61 -41.31 -19.95
N ALA A 106 8.67 -40.96 -20.69
CA ALA A 106 9.73 -41.90 -21.07
C ALA A 106 10.51 -42.45 -19.86
N GLU A 107 10.70 -41.65 -18.82
CA GLU A 107 11.34 -42.06 -17.56
C GLU A 107 10.38 -42.80 -16.61
N GLY A 108 9.06 -42.80 -16.89
CA GLY A 108 8.06 -43.46 -16.07
C GLY A 108 7.99 -42.93 -14.64
N LEU A 109 8.08 -41.60 -14.47
CA LEU A 109 8.20 -40.99 -13.14
C LEU A 109 6.99 -41.22 -12.21
N TYR A 110 5.80 -41.47 -12.76
CA TYR A 110 4.56 -41.58 -12.00
C TYR A 110 3.67 -42.69 -12.57
N GLU A 111 2.75 -43.21 -11.75
CA GLU A 111 1.81 -44.26 -12.20
C GLU A 111 0.78 -43.71 -13.19
N SER A 112 0.21 -42.55 -12.88
CA SER A 112 -0.83 -41.90 -13.68
C SER A 112 -0.61 -40.40 -13.82
N TYR A 113 -0.93 -39.87 -15.00
CA TYR A 113 -0.68 -38.47 -15.36
C TYR A 113 -2.02 -37.78 -15.65
N TYR A 114 -2.30 -36.72 -14.89
CA TYR A 114 -3.45 -35.84 -15.04
C TYR A 114 -2.96 -34.49 -15.56
N LEU A 115 -3.10 -34.26 -16.86
CA LEU A 115 -2.58 -33.08 -17.53
C LEU A 115 -3.62 -31.96 -17.53
N ASN A 116 -3.34 -30.87 -16.83
CA ASN A 116 -4.21 -29.70 -16.75
C ASN A 116 -3.47 -28.50 -17.33
N PHE A 117 -3.90 -28.07 -18.51
CA PHE A 117 -3.34 -26.91 -19.18
C PHE A 117 -4.03 -25.64 -18.68
N ILE A 118 -3.22 -24.66 -18.28
CA ILE A 118 -3.68 -23.35 -17.79
C ILE A 118 -4.52 -22.63 -18.86
N ALA A 119 -4.05 -22.68 -20.11
CA ALA A 119 -4.73 -22.18 -21.30
C ALA A 119 -5.02 -23.35 -22.27
N PRO A 120 -5.99 -23.20 -23.21
CA PRO A 120 -6.32 -24.25 -24.16
C PRO A 120 -5.12 -24.75 -24.97
N ILE A 121 -4.90 -26.07 -25.02
CA ILE A 121 -3.79 -26.65 -25.78
C ILE A 121 -4.03 -26.56 -27.30
N PRO A 122 -3.10 -25.96 -28.07
CA PRO A 122 -3.13 -26.00 -29.53
C PRO A 122 -3.09 -27.42 -30.09
N ARG A 123 -3.71 -27.64 -31.26
CA ARG A 123 -3.85 -28.97 -31.84
C ARG A 123 -2.51 -29.63 -32.19
N ASP A 124 -1.57 -28.85 -32.70
CA ASP A 124 -0.21 -29.29 -33.01
C ASP A 124 0.52 -29.79 -31.76
N LEU A 125 0.44 -29.03 -30.65
CA LEU A 125 1.07 -29.44 -29.39
C LEU A 125 0.42 -30.68 -28.76
N LEU A 126 -0.87 -30.86 -28.95
CA LEU A 126 -1.57 -32.08 -28.51
C LEU A 126 -1.12 -33.31 -29.32
N GLU A 127 -0.86 -33.14 -30.62
CA GLU A 127 -0.34 -34.19 -31.50
C GLU A 127 1.12 -34.53 -31.16
N ASP A 128 1.94 -33.54 -30.83
CA ASP A 128 3.30 -33.74 -30.32
C ASP A 128 3.31 -34.53 -29.01
N LEU A 129 2.44 -34.17 -28.05
CA LEU A 129 2.27 -34.89 -26.79
C LEU A 129 1.84 -36.34 -27.02
N ALA A 130 0.88 -36.56 -27.92
CA ALA A 130 0.41 -37.91 -28.26
C ALA A 130 1.52 -38.76 -28.88
N THR A 131 2.33 -38.16 -29.75
CA THR A 131 3.49 -38.82 -30.37
C THR A 131 4.51 -39.23 -29.30
N ALA A 132 4.88 -38.31 -28.41
CA ALA A 132 5.81 -38.59 -27.31
C ALA A 132 5.31 -39.72 -26.40
N ALA A 133 4.01 -39.74 -26.08
CA ALA A 133 3.41 -40.79 -25.25
C ALA A 133 3.39 -42.17 -25.94
N LEU A 134 3.23 -42.21 -27.27
CA LEU A 134 3.29 -43.45 -28.06
C LEU A 134 4.71 -43.98 -28.14
N GLU A 135 5.70 -43.11 -28.38
CA GLU A 135 7.11 -43.48 -28.44
C GLU A 135 7.60 -44.05 -27.10
N SER A 136 7.10 -43.53 -25.98
CA SER A 136 7.41 -44.03 -24.64
C SER A 136 6.57 -45.23 -24.19
N ASN A 137 5.58 -45.66 -24.98
CA ASN A 137 4.56 -46.65 -24.58
C ASN A 137 3.77 -46.27 -23.30
N SER A 138 3.64 -44.98 -23.00
CA SER A 138 3.01 -44.47 -21.78
C SER A 138 1.58 -43.96 -22.01
N GLN A 139 0.98 -44.23 -23.18
CA GLN A 139 -0.37 -43.74 -23.51
C GLN A 139 -1.45 -44.16 -22.51
N GLN A 140 -1.28 -45.30 -21.83
CA GLN A 140 -2.24 -45.78 -20.82
C GLN A 140 -2.08 -45.07 -19.47
N ASN A 141 -0.92 -44.47 -19.21
CA ASN A 141 -0.65 -43.74 -17.97
C ASN A 141 -1.30 -42.35 -17.98
N ILE A 142 -1.48 -41.74 -19.16
CA ILE A 142 -2.19 -40.45 -19.29
C ILE A 142 -3.68 -40.69 -19.09
N THR A 143 -4.20 -40.30 -17.94
CA THR A 143 -5.59 -40.60 -17.53
C THR A 143 -6.57 -39.55 -18.03
N LYS A 144 -6.20 -38.27 -17.96
CA LYS A 144 -7.07 -37.13 -18.25
C LYS A 144 -6.25 -35.95 -18.80
N ILE A 145 -6.82 -35.24 -19.77
CA ILE A 145 -6.30 -33.98 -20.32
C ILE A 145 -7.41 -32.93 -20.23
N TYR A 146 -7.14 -31.78 -19.62
CA TYR A 146 -8.10 -30.70 -19.41
C TYR A 146 -7.51 -29.35 -19.76
N ASP A 147 -8.33 -28.52 -20.42
CA ASP A 147 -8.11 -27.08 -20.52
C ASP A 147 -8.82 -26.40 -19.35
N GLN A 148 -8.07 -25.76 -18.45
CA GLN A 148 -8.62 -25.21 -17.19
C GLN A 148 -9.12 -23.77 -17.31
N TYR A 149 -8.67 -23.01 -18.31
CA TYR A 149 -9.01 -21.58 -18.49
C TYR A 149 -8.69 -20.75 -17.23
N LEU A 150 -7.47 -20.90 -16.70
CA LEU A 150 -6.99 -20.22 -15.48
C LEU A 150 -5.79 -19.31 -15.76
N ASP A 151 -5.67 -18.76 -16.97
CA ASP A 151 -4.55 -17.89 -17.37
C ASP A 151 -4.66 -16.48 -16.76
N PHE A 152 -4.70 -16.37 -15.43
CA PHE A 152 -4.67 -15.12 -14.67
C PHE A 152 -4.39 -15.44 -13.19
N ILE A 153 -3.94 -14.44 -12.43
CA ILE A 153 -3.60 -14.57 -11.01
C ILE A 153 -4.61 -13.75 -10.21
N THR A 154 -5.31 -14.36 -9.25
CA THR A 154 -6.21 -13.63 -8.34
C THR A 154 -5.51 -13.37 -7.01
N LEU A 155 -5.40 -12.09 -6.64
CA LEU A 155 -4.71 -11.66 -5.42
C LEU A 155 -5.71 -11.34 -4.30
N GLU A 156 -6.83 -10.72 -4.65
CA GLU A 156 -7.91 -10.37 -3.71
C GLU A 156 -9.26 -10.75 -4.33
N ASP A 157 -10.33 -10.68 -3.54
CA ASP A 157 -11.70 -10.99 -3.99
C ASP A 157 -12.11 -10.22 -5.26
N GLU A 158 -11.56 -9.01 -5.43
CA GLU A 158 -11.85 -8.07 -6.53
C GLU A 158 -10.58 -7.60 -7.29
N LEU A 159 -9.42 -8.22 -7.06
CA LEU A 159 -8.16 -7.86 -7.72
C LEU A 159 -7.52 -9.07 -8.37
N PHE A 160 -7.23 -8.95 -9.67
CA PHE A 160 -6.46 -9.92 -10.41
C PHE A 160 -5.41 -9.25 -11.29
N CYS A 161 -4.39 -10.02 -11.66
CA CYS A 161 -3.34 -9.66 -12.59
C CYS A 161 -3.26 -10.72 -13.69
N LEU A 162 -2.81 -10.36 -14.88
CA LEU A 162 -2.73 -11.33 -15.99
C LEU A 162 -1.48 -12.21 -15.86
N ARG A 163 -0.33 -11.59 -15.58
CA ARG A 163 0.95 -12.30 -15.40
C ARG A 163 1.84 -11.61 -14.39
N GLN A 164 2.64 -12.42 -13.70
CA GLN A 164 3.75 -11.96 -12.87
C GLN A 164 5.09 -12.41 -13.48
N THR A 165 5.27 -13.72 -13.69
CA THR A 165 6.40 -14.23 -14.46
C THR A 165 6.31 -13.79 -15.93
N GLY A 166 7.39 -13.18 -16.41
CA GLY A 166 7.45 -12.61 -17.76
C GLY A 166 6.64 -11.33 -17.93
N ARG A 167 6.26 -10.62 -16.85
CA ARG A 167 5.44 -9.38 -16.93
C ARG A 167 5.94 -8.34 -17.95
N ASP A 168 7.24 -8.30 -18.20
CA ASP A 168 7.85 -7.36 -19.14
C ASP A 168 7.41 -7.60 -20.59
N SER A 169 7.05 -8.84 -20.95
CA SER A 169 6.53 -9.18 -22.28
C SER A 169 5.12 -8.64 -22.52
N VAL A 170 4.30 -8.52 -21.46
CA VAL A 170 2.94 -7.97 -21.49
C VAL A 170 2.89 -6.68 -20.66
N SER A 171 3.73 -5.71 -21.03
CA SER A 171 3.91 -4.46 -20.29
C SER A 171 3.53 -3.22 -21.12
N TYR A 172 3.34 -2.09 -20.42
CA TYR A 172 3.14 -0.78 -21.06
C TYR A 172 4.28 -0.44 -22.03
N TYR A 173 5.53 -0.76 -21.64
CA TYR A 173 6.70 -0.56 -22.49
C TYR A 173 6.66 -1.46 -23.74
N ALA A 174 6.34 -2.75 -23.59
CA ALA A 174 6.26 -3.68 -24.72
C ALA A 174 5.26 -3.23 -25.78
N LEU A 175 4.13 -2.65 -25.37
CA LEU A 175 3.11 -2.08 -26.25
C LEU A 175 3.53 -0.73 -26.89
N ASN A 176 4.35 0.08 -26.21
CA ASN A 176 4.65 1.44 -26.66
C ASN A 176 6.09 1.62 -27.19
N ARG A 177 6.85 0.53 -27.37
CA ARG A 177 8.23 0.59 -27.87
C ARG A 177 8.25 1.03 -29.35
N PRO A 178 9.19 1.89 -29.78
CA PRO A 178 9.24 2.40 -31.16
C PRO A 178 9.36 1.33 -32.26
N GLN A 179 9.91 0.15 -31.92
CA GLN A 179 10.20 -0.96 -32.84
C GLN A 179 9.18 -2.10 -32.70
N MET A 180 7.93 -1.79 -32.33
CA MET A 180 6.88 -2.80 -32.20
C MET A 180 6.50 -3.37 -33.56
N ARG A 181 6.65 -4.69 -33.74
CA ARG A 181 6.20 -5.40 -34.95
C ARG A 181 4.74 -5.81 -34.82
N ASP A 182 4.04 -5.93 -35.95
CA ASP A 182 2.63 -6.37 -35.95
C ASP A 182 2.46 -7.77 -35.35
N GLU A 183 3.45 -8.66 -35.54
CA GLU A 183 3.48 -9.99 -34.93
C GLU A 183 3.53 -9.91 -33.40
N ASP A 184 4.48 -9.13 -32.86
CA ASP A 184 4.63 -8.92 -31.41
C ASP A 184 3.35 -8.31 -30.81
N MET A 185 2.75 -7.34 -31.50
CA MET A 185 1.48 -6.74 -31.08
C MET A 185 0.36 -7.76 -31.05
N ASN A 186 0.25 -8.62 -32.06
CA ASN A 186 -0.77 -9.65 -32.09
C ASN A 186 -0.56 -10.70 -31.00
N GLU A 187 0.68 -11.06 -30.68
CA GLU A 187 1.02 -11.97 -29.59
C GLU A 187 0.64 -11.38 -28.22
N ILE A 188 1.08 -10.14 -27.94
CA ILE A 188 0.79 -9.47 -26.65
C ILE A 188 -0.72 -9.26 -26.48
N THR A 189 -1.40 -8.74 -27.51
CA THR A 189 -2.86 -8.54 -27.44
C THR A 189 -3.62 -9.86 -27.37
N GLY A 190 -3.12 -10.91 -28.03
CA GLY A 190 -3.67 -12.27 -27.94
C GLY A 190 -3.58 -12.81 -26.52
N ALA A 191 -2.42 -12.73 -25.88
CA ALA A 191 -2.22 -13.14 -24.50
C ALA A 191 -3.18 -12.43 -23.54
N ILE A 192 -3.32 -11.10 -23.66
CA ILE A 192 -4.28 -10.33 -22.83
C ILE A 192 -5.72 -10.81 -23.04
N VAL A 193 -6.11 -11.06 -24.31
CA VAL A 193 -7.46 -11.54 -24.65
C VAL A 193 -7.72 -12.93 -24.06
N ASP A 194 -6.72 -13.81 -24.07
CA ASP A 194 -6.83 -15.17 -23.55
C ASP A 194 -6.98 -15.18 -22.02
N SER A 195 -6.21 -14.34 -21.33
CA SER A 195 -6.33 -14.15 -19.89
C SER A 195 -7.69 -13.53 -19.51
N LEU A 196 -8.15 -12.49 -20.20
CA LEU A 196 -9.47 -11.88 -19.96
C LEU A 196 -10.62 -12.84 -20.27
N PHE A 197 -10.47 -13.68 -21.29
CA PHE A 197 -11.42 -14.73 -21.60
C PHE A 197 -11.49 -15.76 -20.46
N SER A 198 -10.35 -16.18 -19.91
CA SER A 198 -10.25 -17.06 -18.75
C SER A 198 -10.96 -16.50 -17.51
N VAL A 199 -10.85 -15.19 -17.27
CA VAL A 199 -11.62 -14.50 -16.21
C VAL A 199 -13.13 -14.61 -16.46
N CYS A 200 -13.60 -14.39 -17.70
CA CYS A 200 -15.02 -14.51 -18.04
C CYS A 200 -15.55 -15.94 -17.84
N VAL A 201 -14.75 -16.95 -18.23
CA VAL A 201 -15.07 -18.37 -18.04
C VAL A 201 -15.17 -18.70 -16.55
N THR A 202 -14.20 -18.27 -15.73
CA THR A 202 -14.22 -18.47 -14.28
C THR A 202 -15.41 -17.80 -13.61
N LEU A 203 -15.81 -16.60 -14.06
CA LEU A 203 -17.02 -15.93 -13.59
C LEU A 203 -18.32 -16.59 -14.09
N GLY A 204 -18.25 -17.44 -15.12
CA GLY A 204 -19.42 -18.06 -15.75
C GLY A 204 -20.38 -17.05 -16.38
N SER A 205 -19.88 -15.87 -16.80
CA SER A 205 -20.72 -14.78 -17.30
C SER A 205 -20.12 -14.07 -18.51
N VAL A 206 -20.98 -13.61 -19.42
CA VAL A 206 -20.59 -12.91 -20.64
C VAL A 206 -20.79 -11.40 -20.45
N PRO A 207 -19.72 -10.59 -20.35
CA PRO A 207 -19.85 -9.17 -20.07
C PRO A 207 -20.29 -8.35 -21.28
N ILE A 208 -20.82 -7.16 -21.04
CA ILE A 208 -20.90 -6.08 -22.03
C ILE A 208 -19.53 -5.38 -22.04
N ILE A 209 -18.89 -5.28 -23.21
CA ILE A 209 -17.56 -4.68 -23.33
C ILE A 209 -17.68 -3.19 -23.67
N ARG A 210 -16.89 -2.36 -22.98
CA ARG A 210 -16.64 -0.94 -23.29
C ARG A 210 -15.13 -0.69 -23.24
N CYS A 211 -14.63 0.08 -24.19
CA CYS A 211 -13.20 0.39 -24.29
C CYS A 211 -12.96 1.85 -24.68
N SER A 212 -11.79 2.38 -24.36
CA SER A 212 -11.25 3.62 -24.97
C SER A 212 -11.11 3.43 -26.49
N LYS A 213 -11.40 4.48 -27.27
CA LYS A 213 -11.27 4.47 -28.74
C LYS A 213 -9.84 4.80 -29.16
N GLY A 214 -9.39 4.20 -30.25
CA GLY A 214 -8.18 4.63 -30.97
C GLY A 214 -6.85 4.10 -30.44
N GLU A 215 -6.85 3.21 -29.44
CA GLU A 215 -5.65 2.62 -28.82
C GLU A 215 -5.80 1.10 -28.61
N PHE A 216 -4.91 0.48 -27.82
CA PHE A 216 -4.85 -0.98 -27.62
C PHE A 216 -6.12 -1.54 -26.96
N ALA A 217 -6.78 -0.80 -26.08
CA ALA A 217 -8.03 -1.23 -25.46
C ALA A 217 -9.13 -1.56 -26.49
N GLU A 218 -9.22 -0.81 -27.59
CA GLU A 218 -10.19 -1.08 -28.65
C GLU A 218 -9.89 -2.41 -29.36
N ILE A 219 -8.62 -2.66 -29.70
CA ILE A 219 -8.18 -3.90 -30.34
C ILE A 219 -8.46 -5.10 -29.43
N ILE A 220 -8.11 -5.01 -28.15
CA ILE A 220 -8.34 -6.05 -27.15
C ILE A 220 -9.85 -6.28 -26.99
N GLY A 221 -10.64 -5.21 -26.88
CA GLY A 221 -12.09 -5.29 -26.75
C GLY A 221 -12.75 -6.00 -27.93
N GLN A 222 -12.37 -5.67 -29.16
CA GLN A 222 -12.89 -6.31 -30.38
C GLN A 222 -12.48 -7.79 -30.48
N LYS A 223 -11.22 -8.11 -30.18
CA LYS A 223 -10.72 -9.50 -30.19
C LYS A 223 -11.40 -10.36 -29.12
N LEU A 224 -11.57 -9.84 -27.90
CA LEU A 224 -12.29 -10.53 -26.82
C LEU A 224 -13.75 -10.77 -27.17
N ASP A 225 -14.44 -9.75 -27.71
CA ASP A 225 -15.83 -9.85 -28.15
C ASP A 225 -16.02 -10.89 -29.27
N LYS A 226 -15.07 -10.97 -30.21
CA LYS A 226 -15.01 -12.02 -31.23
C LYS A 226 -14.85 -13.41 -30.58
N LYS A 227 -13.87 -13.57 -29.68
CA LYS A 227 -13.60 -14.85 -29.01
C LYS A 227 -14.78 -15.35 -28.16
N LEU A 228 -15.45 -14.45 -27.44
CA LEU A 228 -16.67 -14.77 -26.68
C LEU A 228 -17.80 -15.24 -27.62
N ARG A 229 -18.04 -14.54 -28.74
CA ARG A 229 -19.07 -14.93 -29.71
C ARG A 229 -18.81 -16.27 -30.38
N GLU A 230 -17.56 -16.58 -30.69
CA GLU A 230 -17.18 -17.87 -31.29
C GLU A 230 -17.45 -19.04 -30.32
N ASN A 231 -17.09 -18.87 -29.04
CA ASN A 231 -17.32 -19.89 -28.02
C ASN A 231 -18.80 -20.06 -27.64
N LEU A 232 -19.60 -18.98 -27.69
CA LEU A 232 -21.05 -19.09 -27.45
C LEU A 232 -21.82 -19.79 -28.58
N ARG A 233 -21.28 -19.79 -29.80
CA ARG A 233 -21.87 -20.49 -30.94
C ARG A 233 -21.63 -21.98 -30.89
N ASP A 234 -20.57 -22.42 -30.21
CA ASP A 234 -20.25 -23.83 -30.08
C ASP A 234 -21.09 -24.49 -28.98
N SER A 235 -22.29 -24.93 -29.35
CA SER A 235 -23.22 -25.65 -28.47
C SER A 235 -22.65 -26.93 -27.83
N ARG A 236 -21.52 -27.46 -28.33
CA ARG A 236 -20.85 -28.64 -27.76
C ARG A 236 -19.94 -28.30 -26.58
N ASN A 237 -19.57 -27.03 -26.40
CA ASN A 237 -18.60 -26.59 -25.40
C ASN A 237 -19.13 -25.38 -24.61
N SER A 238 -20.23 -25.59 -23.87
CA SER A 238 -20.88 -24.47 -23.18
C SER A 238 -20.17 -24.05 -21.89
N LEU A 239 -19.08 -23.30 -22.05
CA LEU A 239 -18.26 -22.74 -20.96
C LEU A 239 -19.03 -21.74 -20.07
N PHE A 240 -20.18 -21.24 -20.53
CA PHE A 240 -20.97 -20.20 -19.86
C PHE A 240 -22.34 -20.68 -19.36
N SER A 241 -22.64 -21.98 -19.39
CA SER A 241 -23.97 -22.52 -18.99
C SER A 241 -24.01 -23.16 -17.61
N THR A 242 -22.88 -23.26 -16.90
CA THR A 242 -22.71 -24.12 -15.73
C THR A 242 -23.47 -23.68 -14.47
N ASP A 243 -23.87 -22.40 -14.36
CA ASP A 243 -24.57 -21.90 -13.16
C ASP A 243 -26.02 -21.42 -13.42
N SER A 244 -26.34 -21.02 -14.66
CA SER A 244 -27.63 -20.38 -14.98
C SER A 244 -28.79 -21.38 -15.07
N MET A 245 -28.51 -22.65 -15.40
CA MET A 245 -29.55 -23.69 -15.47
C MET A 245 -29.82 -24.39 -14.14
N ALA A 246 -28.85 -24.47 -13.23
CA ALA A 246 -29.01 -25.16 -11.95
C ALA A 246 -29.84 -24.37 -10.93
N THR A 247 -29.87 -23.04 -11.04
CA THR A 247 -30.53 -22.14 -10.08
C THR A 247 -31.86 -21.57 -10.57
N GLY A 248 -32.28 -21.85 -11.81
CA GLY A 248 -33.48 -21.24 -12.42
C GLY A 248 -33.41 -19.72 -12.54
N ALA A 249 -32.27 -19.10 -12.20
CA ALA A 249 -32.05 -17.67 -12.26
C ALA A 249 -31.50 -17.33 -13.64
N LEU A 250 -32.38 -16.95 -14.55
CA LEU A 250 -31.99 -16.16 -15.72
C LEU A 250 -31.45 -14.82 -15.18
N SER A 251 -30.13 -14.73 -15.03
CA SER A 251 -29.49 -13.44 -14.76
C SER A 251 -29.65 -12.56 -16.01
N PHE A 252 -30.66 -11.71 -16.01
CA PHE A 252 -30.87 -10.69 -17.05
C PHE A 252 -29.84 -9.55 -16.98
N GLN A 253 -28.98 -9.53 -15.95
CA GLN A 253 -27.94 -8.52 -15.78
C GLN A 253 -26.58 -9.09 -16.19
N ARG A 254 -26.12 -8.68 -17.38
CA ARG A 254 -24.76 -8.93 -17.83
C ARG A 254 -23.80 -7.95 -17.15
N PRO A 255 -22.64 -8.41 -16.63
CA PRO A 255 -21.66 -7.51 -16.04
C PRO A 255 -21.07 -6.57 -17.12
N LEU A 256 -20.59 -5.41 -16.70
CA LEU A 256 -19.88 -4.47 -17.58
C LEU A 256 -18.37 -4.68 -17.43
N LEU A 257 -17.68 -4.96 -18.54
CA LEU A 257 -16.22 -4.96 -18.62
C LEU A 257 -15.76 -3.67 -19.28
N VAL A 258 -15.06 -2.83 -18.51
CA VAL A 258 -14.44 -1.58 -19.02
C VAL A 258 -12.94 -1.82 -19.20
N ILE A 259 -12.45 -1.62 -20.42
CA ILE A 259 -11.04 -1.75 -20.78
C ILE A 259 -10.49 -0.36 -21.04
N LEU A 260 -9.43 0.02 -20.32
CA LEU A 260 -8.82 1.35 -20.41
C LEU A 260 -7.33 1.23 -20.70
N ASP A 261 -6.81 2.16 -21.49
CA ASP A 261 -5.38 2.30 -21.71
C ASP A 261 -4.73 3.14 -20.61
N ARG A 262 -3.56 2.69 -20.14
CA ARG A 262 -2.82 3.37 -19.07
C ARG A 262 -2.33 4.77 -19.45
N SER A 263 -2.16 5.01 -20.74
CA SER A 263 -1.84 6.31 -21.35
C SER A 263 -2.80 7.44 -20.92
N THR A 264 -4.00 7.10 -20.45
CA THR A 264 -5.01 8.06 -19.97
C THR A 264 -4.61 8.75 -18.65
N ASP A 265 -3.90 8.05 -17.75
CA ASP A 265 -3.47 8.57 -16.45
C ASP A 265 -2.12 7.95 -16.04
N LEU A 266 -1.04 8.65 -16.39
CA LEU A 266 0.32 8.30 -15.97
C LEU A 266 0.69 8.88 -14.61
N ALA A 267 0.03 9.95 -14.15
CA ALA A 267 0.38 10.61 -12.88
C ALA A 267 0.10 9.68 -11.70
N SER A 268 -1.04 8.98 -11.70
CA SER A 268 -1.38 8.03 -10.64
C SER A 268 -0.41 6.86 -10.49
N LEU A 269 0.35 6.50 -11.53
CA LEU A 269 1.38 5.44 -11.42
C LEU A 269 2.68 5.92 -10.77
N LEU A 270 2.93 7.23 -10.86
CA LEU A 270 4.15 7.84 -10.33
C LEU A 270 3.95 8.33 -8.90
N HIS A 271 2.70 8.59 -8.53
CA HIS A 271 2.33 9.12 -7.22
C HIS A 271 2.74 8.20 -6.08
N HIS A 272 3.41 8.74 -5.06
CA HIS A 272 3.62 8.02 -3.81
C HIS A 272 2.27 7.76 -3.15
N THR A 273 2.15 6.61 -2.49
CA THR A 273 0.87 6.20 -1.90
C THR A 273 0.95 6.13 -0.38
N TRP A 274 -0.18 6.37 0.29
CA TRP A 274 -0.22 6.48 1.76
C TRP A 274 -1.13 5.46 2.45
N THR A 275 -1.84 4.63 1.68
CA THR A 275 -2.63 3.52 2.23
C THR A 275 -1.74 2.30 2.45
N TYR A 276 -2.01 1.49 3.48
CA TYR A 276 -1.09 0.42 3.92
C TYR A 276 -0.64 -0.53 2.81
N GLN A 277 -1.57 -1.06 2.01
CA GLN A 277 -1.24 -1.98 0.91
C GLN A 277 -0.44 -1.31 -0.20
N ALA A 278 -0.89 -0.15 -0.66
CA ALA A 278 -0.22 0.56 -1.75
C ALA A 278 1.18 1.03 -1.33
N LEU A 279 1.34 1.52 -0.10
CA LEU A 279 2.61 1.95 0.46
C LEU A 279 3.58 0.78 0.60
N ALA A 280 3.12 -0.39 1.08
CA ALA A 280 3.93 -1.61 1.12
C ALA A 280 4.40 -2.03 -0.28
N HIS A 281 3.54 -1.88 -1.30
CA HIS A 281 3.89 -2.17 -2.69
C HIS A 281 4.84 -1.15 -3.32
N ASP A 282 4.75 0.12 -2.92
CA ASP A 282 5.60 1.19 -3.42
C ASP A 282 7.02 1.14 -2.81
N VAL A 283 7.12 0.79 -1.53
CA VAL A 283 8.38 0.84 -0.76
C VAL A 283 9.14 -0.49 -0.78
N PHE A 284 8.44 -1.63 -0.78
CA PHE A 284 9.07 -2.96 -0.71
C PHE A 284 8.87 -3.78 -1.97
N ASP A 285 9.61 -4.89 -2.08
CA ASP A 285 9.33 -5.89 -3.11
C ASP A 285 8.06 -6.68 -2.75
N PHE A 286 6.91 -6.10 -3.07
CA PHE A 286 5.59 -6.69 -2.90
C PHE A 286 5.17 -7.39 -4.19
N LYS A 287 5.15 -8.72 -4.18
CA LYS A 287 4.73 -9.53 -5.33
C LYS A 287 3.87 -10.67 -4.84
N LEU A 288 2.76 -10.97 -5.53
CA LEU A 288 1.93 -12.14 -5.23
C LEU A 288 1.49 -12.22 -3.74
N ASN A 289 1.09 -11.08 -3.17
CA ASN A 289 0.74 -10.95 -1.75
C ASN A 289 1.86 -11.31 -0.77
N ARG A 290 3.11 -11.17 -1.20
CA ARG A 290 4.30 -11.44 -0.40
C ARG A 290 5.19 -10.23 -0.40
N VAL A 291 5.64 -9.84 0.79
CA VAL A 291 6.57 -8.74 1.02
C VAL A 291 7.91 -9.31 1.46
N GLU A 292 8.98 -8.91 0.79
CA GLU A 292 10.34 -9.17 1.22
C GLU A 292 10.95 -7.94 1.89
N ILE A 293 11.39 -8.10 3.13
CA ILE A 293 12.06 -7.08 3.92
C ILE A 293 13.50 -7.54 4.18
N GLU A 294 14.46 -6.68 3.85
CA GLU A 294 15.86 -6.92 4.15
C GLU A 294 16.17 -6.41 5.56
N GLU A 295 16.42 -7.32 6.49
CA GLU A 295 16.91 -6.98 7.82
C GLU A 295 18.43 -6.96 7.81
N VAL A 296 19.04 -5.82 8.11
CA VAL A 296 20.49 -5.69 8.27
C VAL A 296 20.85 -6.03 9.71
N ASP A 297 21.71 -7.03 9.91
CA ASP A 297 22.23 -7.35 11.24
C ASP A 297 23.36 -6.38 11.60
N GLU A 298 22.99 -5.25 12.21
CA GLU A 298 23.92 -4.22 12.67
C GLU A 298 24.93 -4.73 13.73
N THR A 299 24.71 -5.91 14.31
CA THR A 299 25.59 -6.45 15.37
C THR A 299 26.78 -7.26 14.84
N ARG A 300 26.71 -7.72 13.58
CA ARG A 300 27.77 -8.49 12.94
C ARG A 300 28.39 -7.70 11.79
N VAL A 301 29.71 -7.59 11.77
CA VAL A 301 30.47 -6.99 10.67
C VAL A 301 31.23 -8.11 9.98
N LEU A 302 30.98 -8.31 8.69
CA LEU A 302 31.73 -9.23 7.83
C LEU A 302 33.15 -8.69 7.61
N SER A 303 34.06 -9.56 7.18
CA SER A 303 35.48 -9.24 6.98
C SER A 303 35.74 -8.13 5.94
N ASP A 304 34.74 -7.78 5.13
CA ASP A 304 34.75 -6.71 4.14
C ASP A 304 34.13 -5.39 4.64
N GLY A 305 33.77 -5.31 5.93
CA GLY A 305 33.17 -4.13 6.55
C GLY A 305 31.66 -3.99 6.33
N ARG A 306 30.99 -4.98 5.70
CA ARG A 306 29.53 -4.98 5.50
C ARG A 306 28.81 -5.74 6.60
N HIS A 307 27.59 -5.33 6.91
CA HIS A 307 26.71 -6.09 7.80
C HIS A 307 25.99 -7.20 7.00
N PRO A 308 25.85 -8.42 7.54
CA PRO A 308 25.10 -9.47 6.88
C PRO A 308 23.61 -9.09 6.91
N SER A 309 22.97 -9.12 5.73
CA SER A 309 21.54 -8.92 5.62
C SER A 309 20.79 -10.24 5.47
N LYS A 310 19.65 -10.36 6.15
CA LYS A 310 18.74 -11.49 6.03
C LYS A 310 17.43 -11.01 5.45
N LYS A 311 17.05 -11.56 4.30
CA LYS A 311 15.72 -11.35 3.75
C LYS A 311 14.69 -12.14 4.55
N ARG A 312 13.71 -11.45 5.11
CA ARG A 312 12.50 -12.04 5.67
C ARG A 312 11.34 -11.84 4.73
N THR A 313 10.51 -12.86 4.64
CA THR A 313 9.38 -12.91 3.75
C THR A 313 8.10 -13.00 4.57
N TYR A 314 7.16 -12.12 4.29
CA TYR A 314 5.87 -12.06 4.96
C TYR A 314 4.75 -12.24 3.94
N ASP A 315 3.86 -13.20 4.20
CA ASP A 315 2.68 -13.47 3.37
C ASP A 315 1.47 -12.70 3.90
N LEU A 316 0.84 -11.87 3.06
CA LEU A 316 -0.31 -11.02 3.37
C LEU A 316 -1.58 -11.63 2.79
N ILE A 317 -2.22 -12.50 3.57
CA ILE A 317 -3.28 -13.40 3.08
C ILE A 317 -4.66 -12.74 3.26
N PRO A 318 -5.60 -12.87 2.30
CA PRO A 318 -6.97 -12.34 2.45
C PRO A 318 -7.78 -12.90 3.63
N THR A 319 -7.36 -14.04 4.20
CA THR A 319 -7.96 -14.63 5.42
C THR A 319 -7.51 -13.94 6.70
N ASP A 320 -6.43 -13.16 6.64
CA ASP A 320 -5.99 -12.34 7.76
C ASP A 320 -7.01 -11.20 8.00
N LYS A 321 -7.67 -11.26 9.17
CA LYS A 321 -8.70 -10.30 9.56
C LYS A 321 -8.13 -8.89 9.71
N PHE A 322 -6.91 -8.75 10.22
CA PHE A 322 -6.26 -7.46 10.38
C PHE A 322 -5.94 -6.86 9.02
N TRP A 323 -5.27 -7.63 8.15
CA TRP A 323 -4.98 -7.19 6.78
C TRP A 323 -6.24 -6.78 6.02
N LYS A 324 -7.28 -7.63 6.04
CA LYS A 324 -8.56 -7.36 5.34
C LYS A 324 -9.21 -6.04 5.77
N GLN A 325 -9.09 -5.69 7.06
CA GLN A 325 -9.65 -4.45 7.60
C GLN A 325 -8.78 -3.23 7.34
N GLN A 326 -7.45 -3.38 7.35
CA GLN A 326 -6.51 -2.27 7.41
C GLN A 326 -5.80 -1.96 6.08
N LYS A 327 -5.79 -2.88 5.11
CA LYS A 327 -5.04 -2.74 3.84
C LYS A 327 -5.33 -1.45 3.06
N GLY A 328 -6.58 -0.98 3.10
CA GLY A 328 -7.02 0.25 2.41
C GLY A 328 -6.93 1.52 3.26
N ASN A 329 -6.60 1.42 4.54
CA ASN A 329 -6.56 2.57 5.43
C ASN A 329 -5.24 3.34 5.31
N PRO A 330 -5.25 4.67 5.52
CA PRO A 330 -4.03 5.46 5.64
C PRO A 330 -3.08 4.87 6.70
N PHE A 331 -1.79 4.84 6.39
CA PHE A 331 -0.76 4.25 7.23
C PHE A 331 -0.76 4.72 8.70
N PRO A 332 -1.01 6.01 9.03
CA PRO A 332 -1.11 6.44 10.43
C PRO A 332 -2.21 5.72 11.22
N ILE A 333 -3.38 5.50 10.61
CA ILE A 333 -4.51 4.79 11.23
C ILE A 333 -4.15 3.31 11.45
N VAL A 334 -3.41 2.73 10.51
CA VAL A 334 -2.94 1.35 10.64
C VAL A 334 -1.96 1.21 11.80
N ALA A 335 -1.00 2.12 11.95
CA ALA A 335 -0.05 2.10 13.06
C ALA A 335 -0.76 2.18 14.43
N GLU A 336 -1.80 3.01 14.54
CA GLU A 336 -2.65 3.08 15.75
C GLU A 336 -3.41 1.78 15.98
N SER A 337 -3.99 1.20 14.92
CA SER A 337 -4.73 -0.06 14.99
C SER A 337 -3.86 -1.24 15.39
N ILE A 338 -2.58 -1.29 14.95
CA ILE A 338 -1.62 -2.32 15.40
C ILE A 338 -1.42 -2.24 16.91
N GLN A 339 -1.22 -1.02 17.44
CA GLN A 339 -1.00 -0.82 18.87
C GLN A 339 -2.23 -1.26 19.69
N GLU A 340 -3.43 -0.91 19.25
CA GLU A 340 -4.67 -1.35 19.90
C GLU A 340 -4.82 -2.88 19.89
N GLU A 341 -4.51 -3.52 18.76
CA GLU A 341 -4.63 -4.98 18.63
C GLU A 341 -3.57 -5.71 19.46
N LEU A 342 -2.37 -5.13 19.61
CA LEU A 342 -1.32 -5.61 20.50
C LEU A 342 -1.72 -5.54 21.96
N GLU A 343 -2.36 -4.45 22.38
CA GLU A 343 -2.86 -4.30 23.74
C GLU A 343 -3.99 -5.31 24.05
N LYS A 344 -4.95 -5.50 23.12
CA LYS A 344 -5.99 -6.53 23.24
C LYS A 344 -5.40 -7.94 23.31
N TYR A 345 -4.36 -8.21 22.51
CA TYR A 345 -3.66 -9.49 22.54
C TYR A 345 -2.99 -9.71 23.91
N ARG A 346 -2.28 -8.71 24.46
CA ARG A 346 -1.65 -8.80 25.78
C ARG A 346 -2.66 -9.11 26.89
N GLN A 347 -3.80 -8.41 26.89
CA GLN A 347 -4.88 -8.68 27.84
C GLN A 347 -5.39 -10.13 27.74
N SER A 348 -5.51 -10.65 26.52
CA SER A 348 -5.93 -12.05 26.28
C SER A 348 -4.86 -13.05 26.72
N GLU A 349 -3.58 -12.74 26.48
CA GLU A 349 -2.45 -13.57 26.91
C GLU A 349 -2.33 -13.62 28.45
N ASP A 350 -2.49 -12.48 29.12
CA ASP A 350 -2.44 -12.37 30.57
C ASP A 350 -3.62 -13.09 31.24
N GLU A 351 -4.81 -13.06 30.63
CA GLU A 351 -5.95 -13.86 31.06
C GLU A 351 -5.64 -15.37 30.99
N VAL A 352 -5.04 -15.83 29.88
CA VAL A 352 -4.63 -17.24 29.71
C VAL A 352 -3.54 -17.62 30.72
N LYS A 353 -2.55 -16.76 30.94
CA LYS A 353 -1.51 -16.97 31.97
C LYS A 353 -2.10 -17.03 33.37
N ARG A 354 -3.06 -16.15 33.68
CA ARG A 354 -3.78 -16.14 34.96
C ARG A 354 -4.57 -17.43 35.15
N LEU A 355 -5.25 -17.91 34.12
CA LEU A 355 -5.97 -19.19 34.15
C LEU A 355 -4.98 -20.36 34.34
N LYS A 356 -3.83 -20.37 33.66
CA LYS A 356 -2.77 -21.38 33.85
C LYS A 356 -2.25 -21.39 35.29
N HIS A 357 -1.99 -20.20 35.85
CA HIS A 357 -1.44 -20.04 37.21
C HIS A 357 -2.48 -20.36 38.30
N ALA A 358 -3.74 -19.96 38.13
CA ALA A 358 -4.83 -20.27 39.07
C ALA A 358 -5.09 -21.78 39.21
N MET A 359 -4.56 -22.60 38.30
CA MET A 359 -4.76 -24.04 38.25
C MET A 359 -3.51 -24.85 38.60
N GLY A 360 -2.40 -24.21 39.00
CA GLY A 360 -1.21 -24.90 39.50
C GLY A 360 -0.46 -25.75 38.46
N ILE A 361 -0.65 -25.50 37.16
CA ILE A 361 0.05 -26.20 36.08
C ILE A 361 1.39 -25.50 35.81
N GLU A 362 2.41 -25.84 36.59
CA GLU A 362 3.80 -25.48 36.30
C GLU A 362 4.43 -26.56 35.41
N GLY A 363 4.57 -26.27 34.11
CA GLY A 363 5.17 -27.16 33.12
C GLY A 363 5.01 -26.68 31.68
N ASP A 364 5.90 -27.16 30.80
CA ASP A 364 5.86 -26.91 29.35
C ASP A 364 4.63 -27.58 28.70
N ALA A 365 4.18 -27.02 27.58
CA ALA A 365 2.91 -27.35 26.92
C ALA A 365 2.71 -28.83 26.56
N GLN A 366 3.77 -29.64 26.56
CA GLN A 366 3.73 -31.06 26.23
C GLN A 366 3.14 -31.95 27.34
N ASP A 367 3.29 -31.56 28.61
CA ASP A 367 2.77 -32.33 29.78
C ASP A 367 1.27 -32.09 30.04
N LEU A 368 0.66 -31.15 29.30
CA LEU A 368 -0.74 -30.78 29.42
C LEU A 368 -1.69 -31.93 29.03
N ALA A 369 -1.26 -32.85 28.15
CA ALA A 369 -2.12 -33.91 27.61
C ALA A 369 -2.39 -35.05 28.62
N ILE A 370 -1.52 -35.28 29.60
CA ILE A 370 -1.59 -36.45 30.50
C ILE A 370 -2.34 -36.12 31.81
N SER A 371 -2.34 -34.84 32.23
CA SER A 371 -2.98 -34.39 33.48
C SER A 371 -4.51 -34.16 33.37
N LEU A 372 -5.05 -34.11 32.16
CA LEU A 372 -6.43 -33.70 31.85
C LEU A 372 -7.54 -34.71 32.23
N LEU A 373 -7.26 -35.77 32.98
CA LEU A 373 -8.26 -36.78 33.31
C LEU A 373 -9.18 -36.43 34.48
N ASN A 374 -8.91 -35.39 35.28
CA ASN A 374 -9.75 -35.06 36.45
C ASN A 374 -10.28 -33.61 36.45
N ASP A 375 -11.52 -33.52 35.98
CA ASP A 375 -12.63 -32.66 36.42
C ASP A 375 -12.34 -31.19 36.82
N THR A 376 -12.43 -30.29 35.82
CA THR A 376 -12.86 -28.87 35.91
C THR A 376 -13.03 -28.32 34.49
N THR A 377 -14.03 -28.85 33.78
CA THR A 377 -13.95 -29.11 32.33
C THR A 377 -14.78 -28.18 31.43
N SER A 378 -14.81 -26.86 31.68
CA SER A 378 -15.44 -25.93 30.72
C SER A 378 -14.58 -24.71 30.38
N ARG A 379 -13.99 -24.06 31.39
CA ARG A 379 -13.08 -22.93 31.19
C ARG A 379 -11.71 -23.36 30.68
N LEU A 380 -11.16 -24.48 31.16
CA LEU A 380 -9.94 -25.10 30.62
C LEU A 380 -10.12 -25.53 29.18
N THR A 381 -11.21 -26.27 28.89
CA THR A 381 -11.53 -26.72 27.54
C THR A 381 -11.63 -25.53 26.60
N SER A 382 -12.32 -24.45 26.99
CA SER A 382 -12.40 -23.22 26.20
C SER A 382 -11.05 -22.54 25.98
N ALA A 383 -10.21 -22.41 27.02
CA ALA A 383 -8.91 -21.74 26.92
C ALA A 383 -7.90 -22.55 26.08
N VAL A 384 -7.86 -23.87 26.27
CA VAL A 384 -7.03 -24.79 25.46
C VAL A 384 -7.49 -24.82 24.01
N SER A 385 -8.81 -24.74 23.76
CA SER A 385 -9.36 -24.64 22.40
C SER A 385 -8.98 -23.34 21.69
N SER A 386 -8.85 -22.23 22.42
CA SER A 386 -8.49 -20.92 21.85
C SER A 386 -6.99 -20.68 21.67
N LEU A 387 -6.13 -21.52 22.24
CA LEU A 387 -4.68 -21.31 22.24
C LEU A 387 -4.06 -21.36 20.82
N PRO A 388 -4.44 -22.29 19.93
CA PRO A 388 -3.97 -22.26 18.54
C PRO A 388 -4.36 -20.97 17.80
N GLU A 389 -5.58 -20.47 18.04
CA GLU A 389 -6.06 -19.22 17.43
C GLU A 389 -5.29 -18.01 17.94
N LEU A 390 -4.95 -17.97 19.25
CA LEU A 390 -4.13 -16.92 19.84
C LEU A 390 -2.69 -16.94 19.30
N LEU A 391 -2.09 -18.12 19.13
CA LEU A 391 -0.74 -18.25 18.56
C LEU A 391 -0.70 -17.76 17.11
N GLU A 392 -1.70 -18.12 16.30
CA GLU A 392 -1.78 -17.63 14.92
C GLU A 392 -2.04 -16.12 14.87
N LYS A 393 -2.93 -15.60 15.74
CA LYS A 393 -3.15 -14.17 15.88
C LYS A 393 -1.87 -13.42 16.25
N LYS A 394 -1.07 -13.95 17.17
CA LYS A 394 0.25 -13.41 17.52
C LYS A 394 1.17 -13.37 16.30
N ARG A 395 1.28 -14.49 15.58
CA ARG A 395 2.14 -14.61 14.39
C ARG A 395 1.80 -13.55 13.32
N LEU A 396 0.52 -13.36 13.04
CA LEU A 396 0.03 -12.35 12.08
C LEU A 396 0.30 -10.93 12.58
N LEU A 397 0.05 -10.67 13.86
CA LEU A 397 0.31 -9.35 14.46
C LEU A 397 1.80 -9.00 14.49
N ASP A 398 2.67 -9.96 14.81
CA ASP A 398 4.12 -9.80 14.76
C ASP A 398 4.57 -9.51 13.31
N ALA A 399 3.99 -10.17 12.31
CA ALA A 399 4.24 -9.89 10.90
C ALA A 399 3.89 -8.43 10.54
N HIS A 400 2.67 -7.98 10.86
CA HIS A 400 2.25 -6.61 10.59
C HIS A 400 3.07 -5.57 11.35
N THR A 401 3.47 -5.86 12.58
CA THR A 401 4.33 -4.98 13.38
C THR A 401 5.70 -4.81 12.71
N ASN A 402 6.31 -5.90 12.25
CA ASN A 402 7.58 -5.84 11.52
C ASN A 402 7.46 -5.05 10.22
N ILE A 403 6.42 -5.32 9.41
CA ILE A 403 6.17 -4.59 8.15
C ILE A 403 5.98 -3.09 8.42
N ALA A 404 5.16 -2.74 9.40
CA ALA A 404 4.90 -1.33 9.74
C ALA A 404 6.15 -0.63 10.28
N THR A 405 6.98 -1.31 11.06
CA THR A 405 8.26 -0.77 11.56
C THR A 405 9.19 -0.47 10.39
N ALA A 406 9.39 -1.43 9.49
CA ALA A 406 10.24 -1.24 8.32
C ALA A 406 9.71 -0.12 7.39
N LEU A 407 8.39 -0.03 7.21
CA LEU A 407 7.78 1.05 6.40
C LEU A 407 8.08 2.42 7.00
N LEU A 408 7.92 2.54 8.32
CA LEU A 408 8.17 3.78 9.04
C LEU A 408 9.65 4.21 8.95
N ASP A 409 10.57 3.24 8.96
CA ASP A 409 12.00 3.51 8.80
C ASP A 409 12.32 4.00 7.38
N GLU A 410 11.76 3.38 6.35
CA GLU A 410 11.92 3.84 4.96
C GLU A 410 11.27 5.20 4.70
N ILE A 411 10.08 5.46 5.27
CA ILE A 411 9.45 6.80 5.20
C ILE A 411 10.37 7.86 5.77
N LYS A 412 10.93 7.64 6.97
CA LYS A 412 11.83 8.61 7.62
C LYS A 412 13.13 8.79 6.85
N LYS A 413 13.73 7.68 6.42
CA LYS A 413 15.01 7.64 5.70
C LYS A 413 14.93 8.39 4.37
N ARG A 414 13.82 8.24 3.64
CA ARG A 414 13.61 8.87 2.33
C ARG A 414 12.81 10.17 2.41
N LYS A 415 12.30 10.56 3.59
CA LYS A 415 11.37 11.68 3.79
C LYS A 415 10.15 11.62 2.86
N LEU A 416 9.56 10.43 2.69
CA LEU A 416 8.48 10.19 1.73
C LEU A 416 7.21 11.02 2.02
N ASP A 417 7.04 11.47 3.25
CA ASP A 417 5.98 12.40 3.65
C ASP A 417 6.02 13.71 2.85
N ILE A 418 7.21 14.26 2.62
CA ILE A 418 7.40 15.49 1.85
C ILE A 418 7.05 15.28 0.37
N PHE A 419 7.46 14.14 -0.19
CA PHE A 419 7.16 13.79 -1.58
C PHE A 419 5.66 13.62 -1.78
N PHE A 420 5.01 12.77 -0.97
CA PHE A 420 3.57 12.53 -1.03
C PHE A 420 2.76 13.84 -0.94
N GLU A 421 3.09 14.70 0.02
CA GLU A 421 2.38 15.96 0.20
C GLU A 421 2.56 16.92 -1.00
N THR A 422 3.78 17.03 -1.50
CA THR A 422 4.08 17.88 -2.66
C THR A 422 3.36 17.38 -3.90
N GLU A 423 3.30 16.07 -4.11
CA GLU A 423 2.61 15.45 -5.24
C GLU A 423 1.09 15.61 -5.14
N GLU A 424 0.48 15.41 -3.97
CA GLU A 424 -0.95 15.66 -3.74
C GLU A 424 -1.32 17.10 -4.06
N LYS A 425 -0.51 18.08 -3.61
CA LYS A 425 -0.69 19.51 -3.94
C LYS A 425 -0.59 19.75 -5.45
N LEU A 426 0.36 19.10 -6.14
CA LEU A 426 0.53 19.19 -7.60
C LEU A 426 -0.68 18.62 -8.35
N MET A 427 -1.13 17.42 -7.97
CA MET A 427 -2.22 16.71 -8.64
C MET A 427 -3.58 17.36 -8.39
N SER A 428 -3.79 17.94 -7.20
CA SER A 428 -5.00 18.70 -6.85
C SER A 428 -4.98 20.16 -7.34
N LYS A 429 -3.89 20.61 -7.98
CA LYS A 429 -3.68 21.99 -8.47
C LYS A 429 -3.75 23.05 -7.36
N GLN A 430 -3.35 22.69 -6.15
CA GLN A 430 -3.25 23.62 -5.02
C GLN A 430 -1.94 24.44 -5.10
N VAL A 431 -1.94 25.59 -4.43
CA VAL A 431 -0.76 26.47 -4.34
C VAL A 431 0.31 25.78 -3.49
N GLN A 432 1.53 25.70 -4.00
CA GLN A 432 2.68 25.16 -3.26
C GLN A 432 3.28 26.25 -2.38
N GLU A 433 3.60 25.90 -1.13
CA GLU A 433 4.27 26.78 -0.17
C GLU A 433 5.80 26.72 -0.28
N LYS A 434 6.35 25.56 -0.65
CA LYS A 434 7.79 25.34 -0.86
C LYS A 434 8.10 25.21 -2.34
N SER A 435 9.28 25.70 -2.73
CA SER A 435 9.76 25.54 -4.10
C SER A 435 10.09 24.07 -4.38
N LEU A 436 9.52 23.51 -5.44
CA LEU A 436 9.83 22.15 -5.90
C LEU A 436 11.34 21.91 -6.07
N MET A 437 12.06 22.95 -6.51
CA MET A 437 13.51 22.94 -6.69
C MET A 437 14.25 22.68 -5.38
N GLU A 438 13.75 23.16 -4.25
CA GLU A 438 14.37 22.94 -2.93
C GLU A 438 14.25 21.47 -2.52
N VAL A 439 13.07 20.88 -2.70
CA VAL A 439 12.82 19.46 -2.38
C VAL A 439 13.71 18.56 -3.23
N LEU A 440 13.82 18.83 -4.53
CA LEU A 440 14.67 18.05 -5.44
C LEU A 440 16.17 18.23 -5.15
N SER A 441 16.58 19.39 -4.65
CA SER A 441 17.98 19.69 -4.37
C SER A 441 18.47 19.14 -3.02
N ASP A 442 17.57 18.80 -2.08
CA ASP A 442 17.96 18.23 -0.78
C ASP A 442 18.64 16.85 -0.98
N PRO A 443 19.94 16.70 -0.64
CA PRO A 443 20.64 15.43 -0.78
C PRO A 443 20.17 14.37 0.24
N ALA A 444 19.49 14.77 1.32
CA ALA A 444 18.98 13.88 2.36
C ALA A 444 17.51 13.51 2.14
N ALA A 445 16.86 13.95 1.05
CA ALA A 445 15.46 13.65 0.73
C ALA A 445 15.36 12.77 -0.52
N GLY A 446 14.69 11.63 -0.37
CA GLY A 446 14.32 10.72 -1.44
C GLY A 446 15.51 10.02 -2.11
N THR A 447 15.18 8.98 -2.86
CA THR A 447 16.08 8.35 -3.82
C THR A 447 16.10 9.14 -5.14
N PRO A 448 17.06 8.87 -6.06
CA PRO A 448 17.03 9.45 -7.39
C PRO A 448 15.74 9.14 -8.17
N GLU A 449 15.11 8.01 -7.88
CA GLU A 449 13.83 7.61 -8.46
C GLU A 449 12.66 8.45 -7.90
N ASP A 450 12.62 8.67 -6.59
CA ASP A 450 11.58 9.52 -5.94
C ASP A 450 11.59 10.94 -6.50
N LYS A 451 12.79 11.51 -6.66
CA LYS A 451 13.00 12.82 -7.28
C LYS A 451 12.54 12.87 -8.72
N LEU A 452 12.83 11.82 -9.49
CA LEU A 452 12.36 11.73 -10.87
C LEU A 452 10.83 11.63 -10.94
N ARG A 453 10.21 10.77 -10.12
CA ARG A 453 8.74 10.60 -10.04
C ARG A 453 8.05 11.93 -9.75
N LEU A 454 8.51 12.64 -8.72
CA LEU A 454 8.01 13.95 -8.35
C LEU A 454 8.11 14.96 -9.50
N PHE A 455 9.27 15.01 -10.17
CA PHE A 455 9.44 15.88 -11.34
C PHE A 455 8.52 15.49 -12.50
N LEU A 456 8.36 14.20 -12.79
CA LEU A 456 7.47 13.72 -13.85
C LEU A 456 6.00 14.07 -13.56
N ILE A 457 5.55 13.94 -12.31
CA ILE A 457 4.21 14.37 -11.87
C ILE A 457 4.05 15.88 -12.08
N HIS A 458 5.03 16.67 -11.64
CA HIS A 458 5.03 18.11 -11.86
C HIS A 458 4.93 18.46 -13.34
N TYR A 459 5.71 17.78 -14.19
CA TYR A 459 5.67 17.98 -15.63
C TYR A 459 4.32 17.59 -16.24
N ILE A 460 3.69 16.50 -15.81
CA ILE A 460 2.38 16.07 -16.30
C ILE A 460 1.30 17.08 -15.92
N CYS A 461 1.30 17.55 -14.66
CA CYS A 461 0.26 18.41 -14.10
C CYS A 461 0.38 19.88 -14.53
N THR A 462 1.59 20.35 -14.86
CA THR A 462 1.85 21.75 -15.24
C THR A 462 1.52 21.99 -16.72
N PRO A 463 0.62 22.91 -17.10
CA PRO A 463 0.21 23.07 -18.51
C PRO A 463 1.34 23.45 -19.47
N THR A 464 2.21 24.37 -19.05
CA THR A 464 3.32 24.92 -19.84
C THR A 464 4.56 25.04 -18.97
N MET A 465 5.69 24.57 -19.49
CA MET A 465 7.00 24.70 -18.83
C MET A 465 8.00 25.17 -19.89
N THR A 466 8.79 26.19 -19.56
CA THR A 466 9.79 26.74 -20.47
C THR A 466 10.98 25.78 -20.60
N GLN A 467 11.75 25.89 -21.69
CA GLN A 467 12.97 25.09 -21.83
C GLN A 467 14.01 25.45 -20.77
N GLY A 468 14.10 26.73 -20.38
CA GLY A 468 15.02 27.19 -19.33
C GLY A 468 14.73 26.55 -17.97
N GLU A 469 13.46 26.53 -17.54
CA GLU A 469 13.07 25.85 -16.28
C GLU A 469 13.37 24.36 -16.33
N LEU A 470 13.04 23.72 -17.46
CA LEU A 470 13.28 22.30 -17.70
C LEU A 470 14.76 21.92 -17.66
N ASP A 471 15.64 22.76 -18.20
CA ASP A 471 17.09 22.54 -18.14
C ASP A 471 17.63 22.68 -16.71
N GLN A 472 17.04 23.57 -15.90
CA GLN A 472 17.38 23.70 -14.48
C GLN A 472 16.99 22.43 -13.70
N TYR A 473 15.77 21.92 -13.89
CA TYR A 473 15.35 20.65 -13.28
C TYR A 473 16.23 19.48 -13.73
N MET A 474 16.57 19.39 -15.02
CA MET A 474 17.48 18.35 -15.52
C MET A 474 18.88 18.45 -14.90
N THR A 475 19.37 19.65 -14.63
CA THR A 475 20.65 19.87 -13.97
C THR A 475 20.62 19.35 -12.52
N ILE A 476 19.54 19.62 -11.77
CA ILE A 476 19.36 19.12 -10.41
C ILE A 476 19.24 17.59 -10.37
N LEU A 477 18.46 17.01 -11.29
CA LEU A 477 18.29 15.55 -11.36
C LEU A 477 19.60 14.84 -11.73
N ARG A 478 20.41 15.41 -12.63
CA ARG A 478 21.77 14.93 -12.92
C ARG A 478 22.68 15.01 -11.70
N GLY A 479 22.63 16.12 -10.96
CA GLY A 479 23.37 16.30 -9.72
C GLY A 479 22.98 15.30 -8.63
N SER A 480 21.74 14.78 -8.68
CA SER A 480 21.23 13.75 -7.76
C SER A 480 21.52 12.31 -8.21
N ASN A 481 22.43 12.10 -9.17
CA ASN A 481 22.76 10.77 -9.73
C ASN A 481 21.59 10.03 -10.39
N CYS A 482 20.58 10.75 -10.91
CA CYS A 482 19.48 10.13 -11.65
C CYS A 482 19.96 9.68 -13.05
N THR A 483 19.91 8.38 -13.34
CA THR A 483 20.40 7.79 -14.59
C THR A 483 19.33 7.64 -15.68
N CYS A 484 18.05 7.64 -15.31
CA CYS A 484 16.91 7.37 -16.20
C CYS A 484 16.29 8.63 -16.83
N LEU A 485 17.11 9.60 -17.22
CA LEU A 485 16.63 10.88 -17.79
C LEU A 485 15.89 10.73 -19.12
N ASP A 486 16.05 9.60 -19.83
CA ASP A 486 15.27 9.28 -21.04
C ASP A 486 13.76 9.25 -20.78
N ALA A 487 13.34 8.99 -19.54
CA ALA A 487 11.94 9.08 -19.13
C ALA A 487 11.36 10.48 -19.37
N ILE A 488 12.17 11.54 -19.22
CA ILE A 488 11.77 12.93 -19.47
C ILE A 488 11.50 13.14 -20.97
N THR A 489 12.32 12.54 -21.84
CA THR A 489 12.12 12.60 -23.29
C THR A 489 10.82 11.90 -23.69
N TYR A 490 10.53 10.74 -23.09
CA TYR A 490 9.29 10.03 -23.33
C TYR A 490 8.07 10.83 -22.86
N ILE A 491 8.08 11.37 -21.63
CA ILE A 491 6.92 12.11 -21.10
C ILE A 491 6.65 13.40 -21.88
N LYS A 492 7.69 14.06 -22.40
CA LYS A 492 7.56 15.21 -23.32
C LYS A 492 6.77 14.83 -24.58
N ARG A 493 7.11 13.69 -25.19
CA ARG A 493 6.41 13.16 -26.37
C ARG A 493 4.98 12.74 -26.03
N TRP A 494 4.78 12.03 -24.93
CA TRP A 494 3.44 11.63 -24.50
C TRP A 494 2.54 12.85 -24.28
N LYS A 495 3.05 13.87 -23.58
CA LYS A 495 2.30 15.10 -23.30
C LYS A 495 1.98 15.90 -24.56
N SER A 496 2.87 15.92 -25.56
CA SER A 496 2.58 16.60 -26.83
C SER A 496 1.46 15.91 -27.63
N LEU A 497 1.39 14.59 -27.57
CA LEU A 497 0.32 13.79 -28.18
C LEU A 497 -1.00 13.89 -27.41
N SER A 498 -0.94 13.96 -26.08
CA SER A 498 -2.11 14.00 -25.18
C SER A 498 -2.86 15.34 -25.17
N LYS A 499 -2.26 16.44 -25.67
CA LYS A 499 -2.90 17.78 -25.73
C LYS A 499 -4.22 17.84 -26.52
N GLY A 500 -4.62 16.77 -27.21
CA GLY A 500 -5.94 16.62 -27.83
C GLY A 500 -7.02 15.93 -26.98
N SER A 501 -6.71 15.37 -25.80
CA SER A 501 -7.60 14.45 -25.07
C SER A 501 -7.70 14.63 -23.55
N VAL A 502 -6.99 15.59 -22.92
CA VAL A 502 -7.07 15.75 -21.45
C VAL A 502 -8.35 16.48 -21.05
N ALA A 503 -9.45 15.74 -20.93
CA ALA A 503 -10.59 16.14 -20.12
C ALA A 503 -10.13 16.24 -18.65
N SER A 504 -10.42 17.38 -18.06
CA SER A 504 -10.04 17.76 -16.70
C SER A 504 -10.78 16.87 -15.70
N GLN A 505 -10.10 15.88 -15.12
CA GLN A 505 -10.60 15.20 -13.93
C GLN A 505 -9.93 15.82 -12.71
N ALA A 506 -10.69 16.65 -11.99
CA ALA A 506 -10.36 17.03 -10.64
C ALA A 506 -10.68 15.84 -9.73
N ARG A 507 -9.70 15.38 -8.95
CA ARG A 507 -9.95 14.48 -7.82
C ARG A 507 -10.45 15.32 -6.65
N GLU A 508 -11.71 15.18 -6.29
CA GLU A 508 -12.22 15.56 -4.97
C GLU A 508 -11.97 14.39 -4.02
N GLY A 509 -10.99 14.52 -3.13
CA GLY A 509 -10.70 13.49 -2.13
C GLY A 509 -9.33 13.58 -1.47
N GLY A 510 -8.85 14.79 -1.15
CA GLY A 510 -7.64 14.96 -0.34
C GLY A 510 -7.97 14.81 1.14
N THR A 511 -7.55 13.73 1.79
CA THR A 511 -7.50 13.66 3.25
C THR A 511 -6.41 14.60 3.75
N THR A 512 -6.74 15.52 4.65
CA THR A 512 -5.79 16.44 5.31
C THR A 512 -4.86 15.66 6.26
N THR A 513 -3.75 15.12 5.75
CA THR A 513 -2.81 14.25 6.47
C THR A 513 -1.71 15.00 7.25
N MET A 514 -1.59 16.32 7.05
CA MET A 514 -0.55 17.19 7.64
C MET A 514 -0.49 17.11 9.19
N GLY A 515 -1.65 17.03 9.86
CA GLY A 515 -1.70 16.87 11.32
C GLY A 515 -1.47 15.43 11.81
N MET A 516 -1.51 14.43 10.93
CA MET A 516 -1.38 13.03 11.30
C MET A 516 0.08 12.57 11.36
N PHE A 517 0.97 13.16 10.54
CA PHE A 517 2.38 12.73 10.49
C PHE A 517 3.21 13.22 11.68
N SER A 518 3.05 14.46 12.16
CA SER A 518 3.79 14.91 13.37
C SER A 518 3.42 14.04 14.57
N ASN A 519 2.13 13.70 14.71
CA ASN A 519 1.63 12.78 15.71
C ASN A 519 2.18 11.35 15.51
N LEU A 520 2.32 10.89 14.27
CA LEU A 520 2.92 9.60 13.95
C LEU A 520 4.41 9.56 14.32
N VAL A 521 5.22 10.58 14.01
CA VAL A 521 6.66 10.60 14.35
C VAL A 521 6.88 10.58 15.88
N THR A 522 6.02 11.27 16.63
CA THR A 522 6.04 11.21 18.10
C THR A 522 5.55 9.87 18.66
N LYS A 523 4.58 9.20 18.01
CA LYS A 523 4.12 7.85 18.39
C LYS A 523 5.08 6.73 17.93
N ALA A 524 5.75 6.92 16.81
CA ALA A 524 6.71 6.01 16.18
C ALA A 524 7.94 5.74 17.06
N SER A 525 8.39 6.74 17.82
CA SER A 525 9.47 6.56 18.78
C SER A 525 9.08 5.60 19.92
N LYS A 526 7.80 5.57 20.31
CA LYS A 526 7.27 4.57 21.25
C LYS A 526 7.12 3.20 20.58
N PHE A 527 6.62 3.17 19.34
CA PHE A 527 6.43 1.95 18.54
C PHE A 527 7.75 1.17 18.33
N ALA A 528 8.83 1.85 17.92
CA ALA A 528 10.14 1.23 17.72
C ALA A 528 10.76 0.71 19.04
N MET A 529 10.62 1.45 20.14
CA MET A 529 11.10 1.00 21.45
C MET A 529 10.35 -0.21 21.99
N GLU A 530 9.08 -0.36 21.64
CA GLU A 530 8.23 -1.45 22.11
C GLU A 530 8.34 -2.73 21.24
N GLY A 531 8.58 -2.58 19.94
CA GLY A 531 8.89 -3.69 19.02
C GLY A 531 10.25 -4.34 19.29
N VAL A 532 11.29 -3.53 19.57
CA VAL A 532 12.65 -4.03 19.88
C VAL A 532 12.71 -4.75 21.23
N LYS A 533 11.86 -4.37 22.21
CA LYS A 533 11.79 -5.04 23.52
C LYS A 533 11.24 -6.48 23.44
N ASN A 534 10.51 -6.81 22.36
CA ASN A 534 9.84 -8.11 22.18
C ASN A 534 10.58 -9.08 21.24
N LEU A 535 11.71 -8.68 20.66
CA LEU A 535 12.53 -9.52 19.75
C LEU A 535 13.71 -10.21 20.44
N VAL A 536 13.93 -9.97 21.75
CA VAL A 536 14.99 -10.63 22.52
C VAL A 536 14.34 -11.49 23.60
N VAL A 537 14.80 -12.77 23.69
CA VAL A 537 14.37 -13.90 24.56
C VAL A 537 13.42 -14.86 23.81
N LYS A 538 13.73 -16.13 23.45
CA LYS A 538 14.74 -17.12 23.88
C LYS A 538 14.84 -18.26 22.84
N GLN A 539 16.05 -18.69 22.49
CA GLN A 539 16.41 -20.05 22.03
C GLN A 539 17.94 -20.14 22.27
N TYR A 540 18.53 -21.14 22.91
CA TYR A 540 18.35 -22.59 22.82
C TYR A 540 18.77 -23.29 24.12
N GLY A 541 18.21 -24.47 24.38
CA GLY A 541 18.90 -25.52 25.11
C GLY A 541 19.57 -26.46 24.10
N ILE A 542 20.89 -26.60 24.17
CA ILE A 542 21.63 -27.77 23.68
C ILE A 542 22.78 -27.98 24.68
N GLU A 543 22.85 -29.18 25.24
CA GLU A 543 23.93 -29.69 26.07
C GLU A 543 25.20 -29.92 25.23
N GLY A 544 26.36 -29.48 25.72
CA GLY A 544 27.68 -29.80 25.15
C GLY A 544 28.75 -28.73 25.43
N ASP A 545 29.73 -29.09 26.27
CA ASP A 545 31.04 -28.45 26.54
C ASP A 545 31.08 -27.02 27.13
N ALA A 546 30.98 -26.96 28.46
CA ALA A 546 30.86 -25.75 29.28
C ALA A 546 32.17 -24.97 29.58
N GLN A 547 33.31 -25.30 28.97
CA GLN A 547 34.59 -24.62 29.28
C GLN A 547 34.94 -23.52 28.26
N ASP A 548 34.70 -23.75 26.95
CA ASP A 548 35.06 -22.80 25.89
C ASP A 548 34.05 -21.66 25.71
N LEU A 549 32.77 -21.92 26.04
CA LEU A 549 31.70 -20.93 25.98
C LEU A 549 31.88 -19.83 27.04
N ALA A 550 32.42 -20.16 28.22
CA ALA A 550 32.62 -19.22 29.32
C ALA A 550 33.69 -18.16 29.01
N ILE A 551 34.78 -18.56 28.35
CA ILE A 551 35.88 -17.66 27.95
C ILE A 551 35.44 -16.75 26.80
N SER A 552 34.65 -17.29 25.85
CA SER A 552 34.01 -16.53 24.77
C SER A 552 33.01 -15.50 25.32
N LEU A 553 32.15 -15.91 26.25
CA LEU A 553 31.15 -15.03 26.88
C LEU A 553 31.82 -13.92 27.70
N LEU A 554 32.89 -14.20 28.44
CA LEU A 554 33.60 -13.17 29.21
C LEU A 554 34.25 -12.11 28.29
N ASN A 555 34.83 -12.52 27.16
CA ASN A 555 35.43 -11.60 26.20
C ASN A 555 34.37 -10.80 25.42
N ASP A 556 33.25 -11.41 25.05
CA ASP A 556 32.12 -10.74 24.39
C ASP A 556 31.40 -9.77 25.34
N THR A 557 31.25 -10.12 26.62
CA THR A 557 30.67 -9.22 27.63
C THR A 557 31.59 -8.03 27.86
N THR A 558 32.91 -8.23 27.89
CA THR A 558 33.90 -7.16 28.08
C THR A 558 33.98 -6.21 26.87
N SER A 559 33.91 -6.74 25.64
CA SER A 559 33.90 -5.92 24.42
C SER A 559 32.60 -5.11 24.29
N ARG A 560 31.44 -5.72 24.59
CA ARG A 560 30.14 -5.05 24.64
C ARG A 560 30.09 -3.97 25.72
N LEU A 561 30.67 -4.22 26.90
CA LEU A 561 30.76 -3.19 27.94
C LEU A 561 31.65 -2.03 27.49
N THR A 562 32.76 -2.31 26.82
CA THR A 562 33.70 -1.27 26.33
C THR A 562 33.07 -0.43 25.23
N SER A 563 32.29 -1.03 24.32
CA SER A 563 31.53 -0.35 23.28
C SER A 563 30.33 0.45 23.82
N ALA A 564 29.65 -0.07 24.84
CA ALA A 564 28.58 0.66 25.53
C ALA A 564 29.14 1.86 26.32
N VAL A 565 30.32 1.72 26.94
CA VAL A 565 31.01 2.80 27.65
C VAL A 565 31.55 3.86 26.68
N SER A 566 32.00 3.47 25.47
CA SER A 566 32.48 4.43 24.47
C SER A 566 31.36 5.20 23.76
N SER A 567 30.15 4.64 23.67
CA SER A 567 28.95 5.31 23.11
C SER A 567 28.13 6.10 24.16
N LEU A 568 28.41 5.90 25.45
CA LEU A 568 27.75 6.60 26.56
C LEU A 568 27.81 8.13 26.45
N PRO A 569 28.93 8.77 26.05
CA PRO A 569 29.01 10.23 25.90
C PRO A 569 28.07 10.76 24.81
N GLU A 570 27.93 10.04 23.68
CA GLU A 570 27.04 10.44 22.60
C GLU A 570 25.56 10.28 22.98
N LEU A 571 25.22 9.21 23.70
CA LEU A 571 23.88 8.99 24.25
C LEU A 571 23.51 10.03 25.32
N LEU A 572 24.49 10.46 26.14
CA LEU A 572 24.30 11.55 27.09
C LEU A 572 24.02 12.88 26.39
N GLU A 573 24.69 13.18 25.27
CA GLU A 573 24.42 14.41 24.51
C GLU A 573 23.08 14.35 23.77
N LYS A 574 22.71 13.21 23.17
CA LYS A 574 21.37 13.01 22.57
C LYS A 574 20.26 13.14 23.62
N LYS A 575 20.48 12.59 24.82
CA LYS A 575 19.55 12.78 25.96
C LYS A 575 19.46 14.25 26.36
N ARG A 576 20.58 14.96 26.47
CA ARG A 576 20.60 16.40 26.79
C ARG A 576 19.80 17.22 25.77
N LEU A 577 19.91 16.87 24.48
CA LEU A 577 19.19 17.54 23.40
C LEU A 577 17.68 17.22 23.43
N LEU A 578 17.32 15.96 23.73
CA LEU A 578 15.93 15.55 23.91
C LEU A 578 15.28 16.21 25.13
N ASP A 579 16.00 16.29 26.25
CA ASP A 579 15.56 16.99 27.46
C ASP A 579 15.37 18.49 27.17
N ALA A 580 16.26 19.11 26.38
CA ALA A 580 16.13 20.51 25.95
C ALA A 580 14.85 20.73 25.11
N HIS A 581 14.60 19.91 24.09
CA HIS A 581 13.37 19.99 23.29
C HIS A 581 12.11 19.72 24.10
N THR A 582 12.16 18.78 25.05
CA THR A 582 11.04 18.47 25.94
C THR A 582 10.74 19.65 26.85
N ASN A 583 11.77 20.32 27.37
CA ASN A 583 11.61 21.52 28.18
C ASN A 583 11.04 22.69 27.37
N ILE A 584 11.50 22.89 26.13
CA ILE A 584 10.94 23.91 25.22
C ILE A 584 9.47 23.62 24.91
N ALA A 585 9.14 22.38 24.56
CA ALA A 585 7.76 21.99 24.26
C ALA A 585 6.84 22.14 25.48
N THR A 586 7.33 21.82 26.68
CA THR A 586 6.58 22.02 27.94
C THR A 586 6.37 23.50 28.21
N ALA A 587 7.41 24.34 28.05
CA ALA A 587 7.31 25.78 28.21
C ALA A 587 6.33 26.42 27.20
N LEU A 588 6.34 25.97 25.95
CA LEU A 588 5.39 26.41 24.93
C LEU A 588 3.94 26.01 25.28
N LEU A 589 3.74 24.76 25.74
CA LEU A 589 2.41 24.30 26.18
C LEU A 589 1.90 25.07 27.40
N ASP A 590 2.79 25.39 28.33
CA ASP A 590 2.45 26.19 29.49
C ASP A 590 2.09 27.63 29.08
N GLU A 591 2.81 28.22 28.13
CA GLU A 591 2.50 29.56 27.63
C GLU A 591 1.19 29.59 26.81
N ILE A 592 0.92 28.56 26.01
CA ILE A 592 -0.35 28.38 25.29
C ILE A 592 -1.51 28.31 26.28
N LYS A 593 -1.40 27.48 27.33
CA LYS A 593 -2.45 27.35 28.35
C LYS A 593 -2.63 28.62 29.17
N LYS A 594 -1.52 29.24 29.57
CA LYS A 594 -1.51 30.48 30.37
C LYS A 594 -2.17 31.63 29.61
N ARG A 595 -1.95 31.72 28.29
CA ARG A 595 -2.56 32.74 27.42
C ARG A 595 -3.88 32.31 26.79
N LYS A 596 -4.31 31.06 26.96
CA LYS A 596 -5.49 30.46 26.30
C LYS A 596 -5.46 30.66 24.77
N LEU A 597 -4.30 30.47 24.14
CA LEU A 597 -4.12 30.70 22.69
C LEU A 597 -4.94 29.73 21.83
N ASP A 598 -5.34 28.59 22.38
CA ASP A 598 -6.30 27.66 21.79
C ASP A 598 -7.65 28.33 21.50
N ILE A 599 -8.17 29.14 22.42
CA ILE A 599 -9.43 29.88 22.24
C ILE A 599 -9.27 30.97 21.17
N PHE A 600 -8.12 31.66 21.16
CA PHE A 600 -7.82 32.68 20.14
C PHE A 600 -7.76 32.05 18.76
N PHE A 601 -7.04 30.93 18.59
CA PHE A 601 -6.94 30.20 17.33
C PHE A 601 -8.31 29.72 16.83
N GLU A 602 -9.11 29.09 17.69
CA GLU A 602 -10.47 28.63 17.32
C GLU A 602 -11.38 29.81 16.91
N THR A 603 -11.23 30.96 17.58
CA THR A 603 -11.98 32.18 17.23
C THR A 603 -11.52 32.78 15.90
N GLU A 604 -10.21 32.79 15.61
CA GLU A 604 -9.66 33.21 14.31
C GLU A 604 -10.22 32.35 13.17
N GLU A 605 -10.24 31.02 13.33
CA GLU A 605 -10.75 30.09 12.32
C GLU A 605 -12.26 30.27 12.06
N LYS A 606 -13.05 30.46 13.12
CA LYS A 606 -14.48 30.76 13.00
C LYS A 606 -14.74 32.13 12.35
N LEU A 607 -13.88 33.13 12.59
CA LEU A 607 -14.00 34.45 11.95
C LEU A 607 -13.75 34.34 10.44
N MET A 608 -12.72 33.58 10.03
CA MET A 608 -12.40 33.35 8.63
C MET A 608 -13.49 32.55 7.88
N SER A 609 -14.17 31.63 8.57
CA SER A 609 -15.31 30.86 8.04
C SER A 609 -16.68 31.55 8.15
N LYS A 610 -16.73 32.80 8.66
CA LYS A 610 -17.96 33.61 8.88
C LYS A 610 -18.98 32.99 9.85
N GLN A 611 -18.53 32.20 10.83
CA GLN A 611 -19.39 31.49 11.78
C GLN A 611 -19.45 32.11 13.18
N VAL A 612 -18.68 33.17 13.47
CA VAL A 612 -18.67 33.81 14.80
C VAL A 612 -19.82 34.80 14.97
N GLN A 613 -20.51 34.71 16.12
CA GLN A 613 -21.41 35.75 16.60
C GLN A 613 -20.60 36.83 17.34
N GLU A 614 -20.84 38.10 17.03
CA GLU A 614 -20.11 39.28 17.56
C GLU A 614 -19.99 39.30 19.10
N LYS A 615 -21.05 38.83 19.79
CA LYS A 615 -21.09 38.69 21.25
C LYS A 615 -20.02 37.74 21.80
N SER A 616 -19.73 36.65 21.09
CA SER A 616 -18.71 35.67 21.48
C SER A 616 -17.29 36.24 21.34
N LEU A 617 -17.05 37.10 20.35
CA LEU A 617 -15.74 37.74 20.16
C LEU A 617 -15.47 38.77 21.27
N MET A 618 -16.48 39.55 21.64
CA MET A 618 -16.39 40.54 22.71
C MET A 618 -16.06 39.90 24.06
N GLU A 619 -16.60 38.72 24.34
CA GLU A 619 -16.29 37.94 25.53
C GLU A 619 -14.82 37.50 25.58
N VAL A 620 -14.27 37.00 24.46
CA VAL A 620 -12.85 36.59 24.37
C VAL A 620 -11.90 37.78 24.53
N LEU A 621 -12.18 38.91 23.87
CA LEU A 621 -11.33 40.11 23.98
C LEU A 621 -11.40 40.77 25.36
N SER A 622 -12.52 40.64 26.06
CA SER A 622 -12.73 41.25 27.37
C SER A 622 -12.16 40.42 28.54
N ASP A 623 -11.80 39.16 28.34
CA ASP A 623 -11.21 38.31 29.39
C ASP A 623 -9.81 38.83 29.77
N PRO A 624 -9.59 39.34 30.99
CA PRO A 624 -8.28 39.86 31.41
C PRO A 624 -7.23 38.75 31.59
N ALA A 625 -7.65 37.48 31.68
CA ALA A 625 -6.78 36.32 31.86
C ALA A 625 -6.47 35.56 30.56
N ALA A 626 -6.88 36.08 29.40
CA ALA A 626 -6.70 35.43 28.10
C ALA A 626 -6.00 36.37 27.10
N GLY A 627 -4.95 35.85 26.45
CA GLY A 627 -4.13 36.54 25.45
C GLY A 627 -3.29 37.70 26.00
N THR A 628 -2.21 38.04 25.31
CA THR A 628 -1.52 39.32 25.51
C THR A 628 -2.29 40.45 24.82
N PRO A 629 -1.97 41.72 25.09
CA PRO A 629 -2.57 42.85 24.38
C PRO A 629 -2.38 42.75 22.85
N GLU A 630 -1.27 42.18 22.40
CA GLU A 630 -0.96 41.93 20.98
C GLU A 630 -1.84 40.82 20.40
N ASP A 631 -2.06 39.72 21.13
CA ASP A 631 -2.94 38.63 20.71
C ASP A 631 -4.39 39.14 20.50
N LYS A 632 -4.87 39.98 21.43
CA LYS A 632 -6.18 40.64 21.35
C LYS A 632 -6.27 41.60 20.19
N LEU A 633 -5.23 42.40 19.96
CA LEU A 633 -5.18 43.29 18.81
C LEU A 633 -5.23 42.51 17.50
N ARG A 634 -4.41 41.46 17.36
CA ARG A 634 -4.37 40.60 16.18
C ARG A 634 -5.76 40.01 15.88
N LEU A 635 -6.41 39.43 16.88
CA LEU A 635 -7.75 38.85 16.73
C LEU A 635 -8.79 39.90 16.29
N PHE A 636 -8.73 41.11 16.86
CA PHE A 636 -9.56 42.22 16.42
C PHE A 636 -9.27 42.65 14.98
N LEU A 637 -8.01 42.72 14.57
CA LEU A 637 -7.63 43.08 13.20
C LEU A 637 -8.16 42.07 12.18
N ILE A 638 -8.09 40.78 12.49
CA ILE A 638 -8.70 39.70 11.68
C ILE A 638 -10.21 39.92 11.56
N HIS A 639 -10.90 40.13 12.68
CA HIS A 639 -12.34 40.43 12.66
C HIS A 639 -12.66 41.67 11.80
N TYR A 640 -11.91 42.76 11.98
CA TYR A 640 -12.12 43.98 11.22
C TYR A 640 -11.90 43.77 9.72
N ILE A 641 -10.95 42.94 9.30
CA ILE A 641 -10.73 42.61 7.88
C ILE A 641 -11.88 41.76 7.33
N CYS A 642 -12.33 40.76 8.08
CA CYS A 642 -13.39 39.82 7.65
C CYS A 642 -14.80 40.44 7.63
N THR A 643 -15.07 41.49 8.42
CA THR A 643 -16.40 42.12 8.51
C THR A 643 -16.60 43.18 7.40
N PRO A 644 -17.58 43.06 6.48
CA PRO A 644 -17.71 43.96 5.32
C PRO A 644 -17.99 45.44 5.66
N THR A 645 -18.80 45.66 6.68
CA THR A 645 -19.24 46.97 7.18
C THR A 645 -19.28 46.91 8.69
N MET A 646 -18.55 47.80 9.36
CA MET A 646 -18.56 47.95 10.80
C MET A 646 -18.85 49.43 11.11
N THR A 647 -19.80 49.69 11.98
CA THR A 647 -20.21 51.03 12.35
C THR A 647 -19.13 51.68 13.23
N GLN A 648 -19.12 53.02 13.25
CA GLN A 648 -18.19 53.75 14.12
C GLN A 648 -18.44 53.45 15.61
N GLY A 649 -19.71 53.21 15.99
CA GLY A 649 -20.07 52.85 17.36
C GLY A 649 -19.54 51.48 17.80
N GLU A 650 -19.63 50.45 16.94
CA GLU A 650 -19.04 49.13 17.21
C GLU A 650 -17.52 49.23 17.34
N LEU A 651 -16.88 49.99 16.44
CA LEU A 651 -15.45 50.20 16.50
C LEU A 651 -15.01 50.86 17.82
N ASP A 652 -15.72 51.89 18.28
CA ASP A 652 -15.38 52.58 19.52
C ASP A 652 -15.51 51.64 20.75
N GLN A 653 -16.40 50.65 20.71
CA GLN A 653 -16.50 49.60 21.74
C GLN A 653 -15.26 48.70 21.75
N TYR A 654 -14.83 48.19 20.59
CA TYR A 654 -13.61 47.39 20.48
C TYR A 654 -12.36 48.19 20.88
N MET A 655 -12.27 49.47 20.50
CA MET A 655 -11.19 50.36 20.90
C MET A 655 -11.12 50.56 22.41
N THR A 656 -12.27 50.61 23.08
CA THR A 656 -12.35 50.72 24.54
C THR A 656 -11.81 49.46 25.22
N ILE A 657 -12.15 48.27 24.72
CA ILE A 657 -11.66 46.99 25.24
C ILE A 657 -10.14 46.83 25.04
N LEU A 658 -9.63 47.18 23.85
CA LEU A 658 -8.20 47.10 23.55
C LEU A 658 -7.37 48.09 24.38
N ARG A 659 -7.88 49.31 24.59
CA ARG A 659 -7.27 50.28 25.51
C ARG A 659 -7.29 49.79 26.96
N GLY A 660 -8.39 49.18 27.40
CA GLY A 660 -8.52 48.56 28.71
C GLY A 660 -7.55 47.39 28.93
N SER A 661 -7.14 46.72 27.84
CA SER A 661 -6.12 45.66 27.85
C SER A 661 -4.68 46.20 27.76
N ASN A 662 -4.45 47.51 27.85
CA ASN A 662 -3.13 48.14 27.80
C ASN A 662 -2.37 47.95 26.46
N CYS A 663 -3.09 47.79 25.35
CA CYS A 663 -2.50 47.67 24.02
C CYS A 663 -1.93 49.02 23.55
N THR A 664 -0.62 49.06 23.26
CA THR A 664 0.11 50.29 22.87
C THR A 664 0.17 50.52 21.36
N CYS A 665 -0.05 49.48 20.55
CA CYS A 665 0.12 49.49 19.09
C CYS A 665 -1.19 49.73 18.30
N LEU A 666 -2.09 50.54 18.85
CA LEU A 666 -3.40 50.84 18.24
C LEU A 666 -3.32 51.56 16.87
N ASP A 667 -2.16 52.13 16.52
CA ASP A 667 -1.91 52.73 15.20
C ASP A 667 -2.07 51.72 14.04
N ALA A 668 -1.89 50.42 14.30
CA ALA A 668 -2.15 49.34 13.34
C ALA A 668 -3.59 49.36 12.80
N ILE A 669 -4.56 49.80 13.62
CA ILE A 669 -5.97 49.91 13.24
C ILE A 669 -6.15 51.03 12.22
N THR A 670 -5.43 52.15 12.36
CA THR A 670 -5.44 53.26 11.40
C THR A 670 -4.88 52.82 10.05
N TYR A 671 -3.80 52.04 10.05
CA TYR A 671 -3.23 51.46 8.83
C TYR A 671 -4.23 50.53 8.12
N ILE A 672 -4.81 49.58 8.84
CA ILE A 672 -5.76 48.61 8.27
C ILE A 672 -7.07 49.29 7.81
N LYS A 673 -7.54 50.33 8.50
CA LYS A 673 -8.64 51.19 8.01
C LYS A 673 -8.34 51.80 6.64
N ARG A 674 -7.13 52.35 6.48
CA ARG A 674 -6.68 52.93 5.20
C ARG A 674 -6.51 51.87 4.12
N TRP A 675 -5.97 50.71 4.45
CA TRP A 675 -5.89 49.58 3.52
C TRP A 675 -7.28 49.13 3.04
N LYS A 676 -8.24 49.00 3.96
CA LYS A 676 -9.62 48.58 3.65
C LYS A 676 -10.40 49.61 2.82
N SER A 677 -10.10 50.91 2.96
CA SER A 677 -10.69 51.94 2.09
C SER A 677 -10.09 51.93 0.68
N LEU A 678 -8.78 51.69 0.57
CA LEU A 678 -8.09 51.53 -0.72
C LEU A 678 -8.55 50.25 -1.46
N SER A 679 -8.77 49.14 -0.76
CA SER A 679 -9.26 47.90 -1.37
C SER A 679 -10.69 48.02 -1.90
N LYS A 680 -11.58 48.76 -1.21
CA LYS A 680 -12.92 49.11 -1.74
C LYS A 680 -12.85 49.98 -3.00
N GLY A 681 -11.84 50.85 -3.12
CA GLY A 681 -11.58 51.66 -4.32
C GLY A 681 -11.06 50.85 -5.51
N SER A 682 -10.24 49.82 -5.26
CA SER A 682 -9.68 48.93 -6.29
C SER A 682 -10.71 47.95 -6.87
N VAL A 683 -11.63 47.44 -6.04
CA VAL A 683 -12.73 46.57 -6.50
C VAL A 683 -13.71 47.32 -7.41
N ALA A 684 -13.88 48.64 -7.22
CA ALA A 684 -14.72 49.46 -8.10
C ALA A 684 -14.10 49.73 -9.48
N SER A 685 -12.77 49.68 -9.62
CA SER A 685 -12.09 49.81 -10.92
C SER A 685 -11.89 48.47 -11.63
N GLN A 686 -11.71 47.36 -10.89
CA GLN A 686 -11.54 46.02 -11.47
C GLN A 686 -12.86 45.28 -11.80
N ALA A 687 -14.02 45.74 -11.34
CA ALA A 687 -15.32 45.22 -11.79
C ALA A 687 -15.62 45.47 -13.30
N ARG A 688 -14.72 46.13 -14.03
CA ARG A 688 -14.78 46.27 -15.50
C ARG A 688 -13.94 45.24 -16.26
N GLU A 689 -13.01 44.53 -15.63
CA GLU A 689 -12.19 43.51 -16.28
C GLU A 689 -12.11 42.28 -15.37
N GLY A 690 -12.89 41.25 -15.72
CA GLY A 690 -13.13 40.09 -14.87
C GLY A 690 -11.85 39.31 -14.53
N GLY A 691 -11.41 39.41 -13.27
CA GLY A 691 -10.39 38.57 -12.67
C GLY A 691 -10.58 38.48 -11.16
N THR A 692 -10.56 37.26 -10.61
CA THR A 692 -10.60 36.98 -9.17
C THR A 692 -9.23 37.23 -8.56
N THR A 693 -9.13 38.15 -7.60
CA THR A 693 -7.88 38.51 -6.91
C THR A 693 -7.78 37.83 -5.54
N THR A 694 -6.75 37.01 -5.34
CA THR A 694 -6.34 36.41 -4.05
C THR A 694 -5.40 37.35 -3.29
N MET A 695 -5.40 37.31 -1.95
CA MET A 695 -4.68 38.25 -1.05
C MET A 695 -3.15 38.38 -1.25
N GLY A 696 -2.50 37.49 -2.01
CA GLY A 696 -1.05 37.47 -2.19
C GLY A 696 -0.48 38.60 -3.07
N THR A 697 -1.27 39.18 -3.98
CA THR A 697 -0.75 40.12 -5.00
C THR A 697 -0.49 41.54 -4.47
N ILE A 698 -0.91 41.87 -3.24
CA ILE A 698 -0.83 43.26 -2.73
C ILE A 698 0.43 43.52 -1.89
N LEU A 699 1.10 42.49 -1.38
CA LEU A 699 2.35 42.65 -0.60
C LEU A 699 3.58 42.99 -1.47
N GLU A 700 3.54 42.73 -2.79
CA GLU A 700 4.63 43.12 -3.70
C GLU A 700 4.54 44.59 -4.18
N MET A 701 3.39 45.26 -4.01
CA MET A 701 3.23 46.65 -4.48
C MET A 701 3.78 47.71 -3.53
N SER A 702 4.34 47.34 -2.36
CA SER A 702 5.02 48.28 -1.46
C SER A 702 6.47 48.60 -1.86
N GLY A 703 6.99 47.99 -2.92
CA GLY A 703 8.37 48.20 -3.39
C GLY A 703 8.61 49.45 -4.25
N THR A 704 7.57 50.17 -4.67
CA THR A 704 7.71 51.28 -5.63
C THR A 704 6.91 52.51 -5.22
N ASN A 705 7.29 53.18 -4.14
CA ASN A 705 7.01 54.61 -3.98
C ASN A 705 8.07 55.29 -3.12
N SER A 706 9.00 55.94 -3.80
CA SER A 706 10.17 56.65 -3.29
C SER A 706 9.82 58.05 -2.79
N ASP A 707 8.98 58.19 -1.76
CA ASP A 707 8.58 59.51 -1.26
C ASP A 707 8.32 59.60 0.25
N LEU A 708 9.11 58.89 1.07
CA LEU A 708 9.16 59.14 2.52
C LEU A 708 10.60 59.16 3.03
N GLY A 709 11.06 60.36 3.40
CA GLY A 709 12.29 60.58 4.17
C GLY A 709 12.20 60.03 5.60
N PRO A 710 13.33 60.03 6.34
CA PRO A 710 13.62 59.00 7.33
C PRO A 710 12.97 59.27 8.69
N SER A 711 12.09 58.38 9.11
CA SER A 711 11.85 58.14 10.53
C SER A 711 12.13 56.67 10.82
N ARG A 712 13.27 56.44 11.45
CA ARG A 712 13.70 55.13 11.95
C ARG A 712 12.67 54.64 12.98
N GLY A 713 11.93 53.61 12.62
CA GLY A 713 11.38 52.63 13.53
C GLY A 713 11.79 51.26 13.00
N HIS A 714 12.88 50.71 13.52
CA HIS A 714 13.25 49.31 13.31
C HIS A 714 12.08 48.44 13.75
N TRP A 715 11.57 47.62 12.83
CA TRP A 715 10.88 46.39 13.19
C TRP A 715 11.96 45.30 13.20
N ASP A 716 12.82 45.35 14.22
CA ASP A 716 13.70 44.21 14.53
C ASP A 716 12.83 43.11 15.11
N TRP A 717 12.75 42.00 14.41
CA TRP A 717 12.47 40.71 15.02
C TRP A 717 13.79 40.14 15.53
N ASP A 718 14.38 40.82 16.52
CA ASP A 718 15.45 40.24 17.32
C ASP A 718 14.81 39.25 18.30
N LEU A 719 14.97 37.97 17.97
CA LEU A 719 14.80 36.85 18.90
C LEU A 719 16.12 36.68 19.66
N ASP A 720 16.22 37.33 20.81
CA ASP A 720 17.12 36.92 21.89
C ASP A 720 16.38 35.98 22.87
#